data_AF-A0A246RS20-F1
#
_entry.id   AF-A0A246RS20-F1
#
_cell.length_a   1.000
_cell.length_b   1.000
_cell.length_c   1.000
_cell.angle_alpha   90.00
_cell.angle_beta   90.00
_cell.angle_gamma   90.00
#
_symmetry.space_group_name_H-M   'P 1'
#
loop_
_entity.id
_entity.type
_entity.pdbx_description
1 polymer ?
#
loop_
_entity_poly.entity_id
_entity_poly.type
_entity_poly.pdbx_seq_one_letter_code
_entity_poly.pdbx_strand_id
1 'polypeptide(L)'
;MTTTRSATHRTRVRRYLTTVVVAALAAGLVATTDADAAPTPGGPTGRVDATGVEPLAFRVDPGLAAPRLRLDPVGRTGTDREVGVVAGPDGKPAGLVLDEVMVRTAGQSELDAFLARWGGEVLDSFAPDAEGQDHLVRVDVTRADPAGLVADLLAAEPRQSGGYRVGDERALRLLALAAAEWRTGTEVVLDWLVEPSGIADGQVFEAPDIGKNVFDWSFMRAGGALDVGVAPAWQLLDSKGKLTKQVKYLVQDGGFQFNADFPSKVTLHKAEWGETNTNDCTGGTPCPWHATSVVLAGMGRVDNDYGTAGPAGPVVQELVGVRNGIDYWTVLRRLEKAAEATHPDVVNLSFTRDVDLGVSHARTWTDRRMKHVRDTGALIVAAAGNNGTNVDGDTLWVPCESTHVMCVGGMNPDATVSGGSNWGTKDLTTSVEIYGPMCVPGLTDPGTPAVNTTKTTCGTSVASPFVGGVAALVMAADPMLTSEQVRRILNDTAHVGGLGGKVTGSQRRIDALAAVAEALDVTVGKPAVSISTPKTKQKFAVGQSVDLWGTATDFLGKELPLTWTSSIDGELATGSQTFVPSLSAGSHVVTASATDSLGRTGSASVTVTVVDSPTKVAIVSPPAGLTLVAGQPVGLLGTSNDPDEFGPVPDAQVTWTVRRGDTVVLEKTGHQAVLPANAVTPGAYTVTFATAGSSVQRAFSVTAAPAGQSRPTATITKPATALDLTTVEAGPKSVAFTGTGTDAEDGTVAGTRFRWTAYGDGGVKQVLCQGGGVPTGEPVDDKGTPKNCASFTAALAQLTSGTDTTTWSVWLEVFDATGLVGTDSVPVRIRHLVG
;
A
#
# COMPACT_ATOMS: atom_id res chain seq x y z
N MET A 1 -36.19 6.78 40.53
CA MET A 1 -35.32 5.72 41.07
C MET A 1 -33.98 5.85 40.35
N THR A 2 -33.00 6.63 40.84
CA THR A 2 -31.90 6.17 41.73
C THR A 2 -31.35 4.81 41.29
N THR A 3 -30.09 4.66 40.88
CA THR A 3 -28.89 4.96 41.68
C THR A 3 -27.60 5.16 40.85
N THR A 4 -26.80 6.09 41.37
CA THR A 4 -25.40 6.47 41.14
C THR A 4 -24.32 5.47 41.63
N ARG A 5 -23.13 5.48 40.98
CA ARG A 5 -21.73 5.61 41.53
C ARG A 5 -20.72 4.91 40.60
N SER A 6 -19.75 5.60 39.98
CA SER A 6 -18.45 6.12 40.49
C SER A 6 -17.42 5.06 40.87
N ALA A 7 -16.27 5.00 40.16
CA ALA A 7 -14.97 5.43 40.71
C ALA A 7 -13.73 5.02 39.86
N THR A 8 -12.89 6.03 39.60
CA THR A 8 -11.41 6.08 39.70
C THR A 8 -10.50 5.46 38.63
N HIS A 9 -9.99 6.39 37.80
CA HIS A 9 -8.64 6.43 37.23
C HIS A 9 -7.54 6.10 38.24
N ARG A 10 -6.57 5.26 37.81
CA ARG A 10 -5.15 5.35 38.23
C ARG A 10 -4.24 5.01 37.04
N THR A 11 -3.83 6.05 36.33
CA THR A 11 -2.71 6.04 35.39
C THR A 11 -1.40 6.00 36.20
N ARG A 12 -0.51 5.02 35.94
CA ARG A 12 0.88 5.07 36.39
C ARG A 12 1.79 5.35 35.21
N VAL A 13 2.34 6.55 35.26
CA VAL A 13 3.47 7.07 34.47
C VAL A 13 4.72 6.21 34.71
N ARG A 14 5.42 5.81 33.64
CA ARG A 14 6.85 5.49 33.70
C ARG A 14 7.59 6.21 32.58
N ARG A 15 8.33 7.24 33.00
CA ARG A 15 9.36 7.98 32.26
C ARG A 15 10.47 7.02 31.85
N TYR A 16 10.91 7.07 30.59
CA TYR A 16 12.24 6.62 30.20
C TYR A 16 13.10 7.86 29.90
N LEU A 17 14.22 7.96 30.61
CA LEU A 17 15.31 8.88 30.36
C LEU A 17 16.04 8.46 29.08
N THR A 18 16.27 9.40 28.17
CA THR A 18 17.30 9.26 27.12
C THR A 18 18.48 10.13 27.52
N THR A 19 19.57 9.50 27.96
CA THR A 19 20.83 10.17 28.30
C THR A 19 21.69 10.30 27.04
N VAL A 20 22.18 11.53 26.83
CA VAL A 20 23.14 11.95 25.80
C VAL A 20 24.49 11.24 25.96
N VAL A 21 25.10 10.82 24.84
CA VAL A 21 26.57 10.71 24.73
C VAL A 21 27.03 11.38 23.45
N VAL A 22 27.76 12.48 23.64
CA VAL A 22 28.62 13.16 22.67
C VAL A 22 29.99 12.48 22.72
N ALA A 23 30.60 12.19 21.57
CA ALA A 23 32.04 12.05 21.45
C ALA A 23 32.52 12.60 20.10
N ALA A 24 33.20 13.74 20.18
CA ALA A 24 33.94 14.37 19.10
C ALA A 24 35.27 13.66 18.86
N LEU A 25 35.75 13.64 17.62
CA LEU A 25 37.17 13.56 17.29
C LEU A 25 37.45 14.40 16.05
N ALA A 26 38.38 15.34 16.22
CA ALA A 26 38.85 16.30 15.25
C ALA A 26 40.15 15.85 14.55
N ALA A 27 40.54 16.66 13.56
CA ALA A 27 41.81 16.74 12.83
C ALA A 27 41.82 16.04 11.46
N GLY A 28 42.18 16.68 10.34
CA GLY A 28 42.86 17.97 10.20
C GLY A 28 42.77 18.57 8.80
N LEU A 29 42.94 19.90 8.78
CA LEU A 29 43.22 20.72 7.62
C LEU A 29 44.60 20.40 7.05
N VAL A 30 44.69 20.33 5.71
CA VAL A 30 45.82 20.91 4.96
C VAL A 30 45.22 21.74 3.83
N ALA A 31 45.49 23.05 3.89
CA ALA A 31 45.23 23.99 2.82
C ALA A 31 46.40 23.97 1.83
N THR A 32 46.10 23.96 0.54
CA THR A 32 46.98 24.53 -0.47
C THR A 32 46.17 25.49 -1.32
N THR A 33 46.64 26.73 -1.33
CA THR A 33 46.25 27.84 -2.18
C THR A 33 46.56 27.53 -3.64
N ASP A 34 45.68 27.92 -4.55
CA ASP A 34 46.07 28.74 -5.71
C ASP A 34 44.84 29.43 -6.31
N ALA A 35 45.06 30.70 -6.65
CA ALA A 35 44.09 31.65 -7.17
C ALA A 35 44.17 31.75 -8.70
N ASP A 36 43.12 32.35 -9.26
CA ASP A 36 43.00 32.98 -10.59
C ASP A 36 42.77 32.09 -11.83
N ALA A 37 41.49 32.02 -12.25
CA ALA A 37 41.10 32.24 -13.64
C ALA A 37 39.61 32.68 -13.74
N ALA A 38 39.38 33.86 -14.31
CA ALA A 38 38.08 34.38 -14.70
C ALA A 38 37.56 33.70 -16.01
N PRO A 39 36.25 33.82 -16.34
CA PRO A 39 35.48 32.76 -17.00
C PRO A 39 35.40 32.86 -18.53
N THR A 40 35.22 31.72 -19.19
CA THR A 40 34.72 31.62 -20.58
C THR A 40 33.22 31.30 -20.60
N PRO A 41 32.42 31.95 -21.46
CA PRO A 41 30.97 31.73 -21.55
C PRO A 41 30.62 30.62 -22.55
N GLY A 42 29.74 29.70 -22.15
CA GLY A 42 29.03 28.81 -23.07
C GLY A 42 29.01 27.34 -22.68
N GLY A 43 27.93 26.91 -22.02
CA GLY A 43 27.58 25.50 -21.84
C GLY A 43 26.58 25.28 -20.70
N PRO A 44 25.41 24.67 -20.92
CA PRO A 44 24.47 24.38 -19.85
C PRO A 44 25.01 23.18 -19.07
N THR A 45 25.33 23.36 -17.79
CA THR A 45 25.69 22.25 -16.91
C THR A 45 24.83 22.32 -15.65
N GLY A 46 23.73 21.55 -15.67
CA GLY A 46 23.10 21.08 -14.44
C GLY A 46 24.10 20.20 -13.72
N ARG A 47 24.55 20.63 -12.55
CA ARG A 47 25.53 19.91 -11.73
C ARG A 47 24.76 18.89 -10.91
N VAL A 48 24.71 17.65 -11.40
CA VAL A 48 24.22 16.50 -10.63
C VAL A 48 25.35 16.06 -9.71
N ASP A 49 25.08 16.00 -8.40
CA ASP A 49 26.06 15.52 -7.42
C ASP A 49 26.25 14.00 -7.54
N ALA A 50 27.36 13.46 -7.02
CA ALA A 50 27.77 12.05 -7.18
C ALA A 50 26.79 10.99 -6.64
N THR A 51 25.65 11.40 -6.08
CA THR A 51 24.55 10.56 -5.56
C THR A 51 23.35 10.46 -6.51
N GLY A 52 23.34 11.19 -7.63
CA GLY A 52 22.24 11.17 -8.60
C GLY A 52 20.98 11.95 -8.17
N VAL A 53 21.06 12.71 -7.07
CA VAL A 53 19.94 13.51 -6.54
C VAL A 53 20.12 14.98 -6.96
N GLU A 54 19.10 15.57 -7.58
CA GLU A 54 19.11 16.99 -7.96
C GLU A 54 19.04 17.89 -6.71
N PRO A 55 19.88 18.92 -6.58
CA PRO A 55 19.82 19.85 -5.45
C PRO A 55 18.47 20.55 -5.33
N LEU A 56 18.02 20.77 -4.09
CA LEU A 56 16.80 21.53 -3.82
C LEU A 56 16.94 22.96 -4.33
N ALA A 57 16.03 23.40 -5.19
CA ALA A 57 16.02 24.76 -5.74
C ALA A 57 14.60 25.24 -6.00
N PHE A 58 14.36 26.55 -5.90
CA PHE A 58 13.08 27.19 -6.23
C PHE A 58 13.28 28.28 -7.28
N ARG A 59 12.34 28.41 -8.21
CA ARG A 59 12.30 29.52 -9.17
C ARG A 59 10.89 30.02 -9.42
N VAL A 60 10.75 31.33 -9.65
CA VAL A 60 9.48 31.92 -10.10
C VAL A 60 9.29 31.63 -11.59
N ASP A 61 8.12 31.12 -11.95
CA ASP A 61 7.68 30.78 -13.30
C ASP A 61 6.31 31.41 -13.55
N PRO A 62 6.25 32.63 -14.12
CA PRO A 62 4.98 33.31 -14.43
C PRO A 62 4.10 32.57 -15.45
N GLY A 63 4.64 31.55 -16.13
CA GLY A 63 3.87 30.68 -17.02
C GLY A 63 3.11 29.58 -16.29
N LEU A 64 3.36 29.38 -14.99
CA LEU A 64 2.66 28.43 -14.15
C LEU A 64 1.30 29.03 -13.75
N ALA A 65 0.23 28.52 -14.36
CA ALA A 65 -1.11 29.04 -14.15
C ALA A 65 -1.68 28.58 -12.80
N ALA A 66 -2.11 29.54 -11.97
CA ALA A 66 -2.83 29.24 -10.75
C ALA A 66 -4.23 28.64 -11.04
N PRO A 67 -4.73 27.73 -10.20
CA PRO A 67 -6.09 27.22 -10.30
C PRO A 67 -7.12 28.35 -10.24
N ARG A 68 -8.15 28.26 -11.09
CA ARG A 68 -9.26 29.23 -11.10
C ARG A 68 -10.42 28.72 -10.24
N LEU A 69 -10.14 28.50 -8.96
CA LEU A 69 -11.14 28.09 -7.98
C LEU A 69 -11.70 29.32 -7.27
N ARG A 70 -13.03 29.36 -7.07
CA ARG A 70 -13.67 30.37 -6.22
C ARG A 70 -13.53 29.90 -4.77
N LEU A 71 -12.85 30.69 -3.95
CA LEU A 71 -12.69 30.41 -2.53
C LEU A 71 -13.89 30.94 -1.75
N ASP A 72 -14.39 30.13 -0.81
CA ASP A 72 -15.40 30.58 0.13
C ASP A 72 -14.81 31.65 1.07
N PRO A 73 -15.60 32.66 1.46
CA PRO A 73 -15.17 33.67 2.41
C PRO A 73 -15.03 33.06 3.81
N VAL A 74 -14.03 33.53 4.55
CA VAL A 74 -13.79 33.16 5.96
C VAL A 74 -13.72 34.44 6.80
N GLY A 75 -14.38 34.45 7.96
CA GLY A 75 -14.41 35.62 8.85
C GLY A 75 -15.18 36.83 8.29
N ARG A 76 -14.88 38.03 8.81
CA ARG A 76 -15.57 39.30 8.47
C ARG A 76 -14.96 40.06 7.28
N THR A 77 -13.87 39.57 6.69
CA THR A 77 -13.00 40.33 5.77
C THR A 77 -13.29 40.16 4.28
N GLY A 78 -14.33 39.42 3.87
CA GLY A 78 -14.81 39.46 2.48
C GLY A 78 -13.89 38.78 1.46
N THR A 79 -14.31 38.82 0.19
CA THR A 79 -13.94 37.94 -0.93
C THR A 79 -12.52 38.05 -1.50
N ASP A 80 -11.58 38.69 -0.80
CA ASP A 80 -10.23 39.01 -1.32
C ASP A 80 -9.19 37.92 -1.02
N ARG A 81 -9.55 36.65 -1.25
CA ARG A 81 -8.62 35.51 -1.14
C ARG A 81 -8.07 35.19 -2.53
N GLU A 82 -6.75 35.32 -2.69
CA GLU A 82 -6.07 35.10 -3.97
C GLU A 82 -5.33 33.76 -3.96
N VAL A 83 -5.15 33.16 -5.14
CA VAL A 83 -4.58 31.82 -5.29
C VAL A 83 -3.21 31.89 -5.93
N GLY A 84 -2.25 31.19 -5.32
CA GLY A 84 -0.92 30.93 -5.84
C GLY A 84 -0.78 29.48 -6.32
N VAL A 85 0.37 29.15 -6.89
CA VAL A 85 0.65 27.79 -7.38
C VAL A 85 2.11 27.42 -7.18
N VAL A 86 2.35 26.17 -6.79
CA VAL A 86 3.66 25.55 -6.62
C VAL A 86 3.67 24.25 -7.42
N ALA A 87 4.75 23.96 -8.14
CA ALA A 87 4.96 22.69 -8.81
C ALA A 87 6.28 22.08 -8.35
N GLY A 88 6.22 20.82 -7.89
CA GLY A 88 7.37 20.06 -7.45
C GLY A 88 8.18 19.44 -8.59
N PRO A 89 9.13 18.55 -8.25
CA PRO A 89 9.98 17.86 -9.23
C PRO A 89 9.21 16.97 -10.22
N ASP A 90 8.03 16.48 -9.83
CA ASP A 90 7.10 15.73 -10.71
C ASP A 90 6.37 16.63 -11.73
N GLY A 91 6.52 17.95 -11.59
CA GLY A 91 5.94 18.96 -12.46
C GLY A 91 4.46 19.24 -12.23
N LYS A 92 3.81 18.57 -11.27
CA LYS A 92 2.37 18.73 -11.01
C LYS A 92 2.11 20.03 -10.24
N PRO A 93 1.26 20.94 -10.76
CA PRO A 93 0.89 22.14 -10.02
C PRO A 93 -0.03 21.78 -8.84
N ALA A 94 0.18 22.47 -7.72
CA ALA A 94 -0.69 22.46 -6.56
C ALA A 94 -0.98 23.92 -6.17
N GLY A 95 -2.25 24.25 -6.10
CA GLY A 95 -2.74 25.54 -5.69
C GLY A 95 -2.66 25.73 -4.18
N LEU A 96 -2.48 26.97 -3.76
CA LEU A 96 -2.61 27.39 -2.36
C LEU A 96 -3.23 28.77 -2.27
N VAL A 97 -3.80 29.11 -1.12
CA VAL A 97 -4.24 30.48 -0.85
C VAL A 97 -3.03 31.34 -0.47
N LEU A 98 -2.86 32.46 -1.16
CA LEU A 98 -1.80 33.41 -0.85
C LEU A 98 -2.08 34.14 0.47
N ASP A 99 -0.99 34.49 1.15
CA ASP A 99 -1.00 35.26 2.39
C ASP A 99 -1.78 34.62 3.55
N GLU A 100 -2.06 33.31 3.51
CA GLU A 100 -2.82 32.60 4.56
C GLU A 100 -2.07 31.34 5.04
N VAL A 101 -2.06 31.15 6.36
CA VAL A 101 -1.49 29.97 7.02
C VAL A 101 -2.37 29.55 8.19
N MET A 102 -2.38 28.25 8.47
CA MET A 102 -2.92 27.69 9.71
C MET A 102 -1.78 27.52 10.70
N VAL A 103 -1.93 28.04 11.91
CA VAL A 103 -0.93 27.91 12.97
C VAL A 103 -1.57 27.33 14.22
N ARG A 104 -0.94 26.30 14.79
CA ARG A 104 -1.30 25.77 16.11
C ARG A 104 -0.49 26.51 17.17
N THR A 105 -1.17 26.98 18.21
CA THR A 105 -0.51 27.66 19.34
C THR A 105 -0.99 27.08 20.67
N ALA A 106 -0.09 26.94 21.64
CA ALA A 106 -0.41 26.44 22.98
C ALA A 106 -1.21 27.46 23.80
N GLY A 107 -1.23 28.73 23.38
CA GLY A 107 -2.03 29.78 23.99
C GLY A 107 -1.75 31.18 23.43
N GLN A 108 -2.50 32.16 23.94
CA GLN A 108 -2.54 33.52 23.39
C GLN A 108 -1.18 34.20 23.22
N SER A 109 -0.23 33.99 24.14
CA SER A 109 1.09 34.63 24.05
C SER A 109 1.92 34.15 22.85
N GLU A 110 1.74 32.88 22.46
CA GLU A 110 2.43 32.32 21.30
C GLU A 110 1.78 32.81 20.00
N LEU A 111 0.45 32.87 19.98
CA LEU A 111 -0.30 33.51 18.90
C LEU A 111 0.11 34.97 18.72
N ASP A 112 0.13 35.78 19.79
CA ASP A 112 0.54 37.18 19.73
C ASP A 112 1.97 37.34 19.18
N ALA A 113 2.88 36.43 19.57
CA ALA A 113 4.25 36.43 19.07
C ALA A 113 4.33 36.09 17.57
N PHE A 114 3.52 35.13 17.11
CA PHE A 114 3.40 34.77 15.71
C PHE A 114 2.84 35.92 14.86
N LEU A 115 1.72 36.51 15.31
CA LEU A 115 1.08 37.66 14.66
C LEU A 115 2.02 38.86 14.60
N ALA A 116 2.77 39.14 15.68
CA ALA A 116 3.74 40.23 15.70
C ALA A 116 4.89 40.02 14.70
N ARG A 117 5.43 38.79 14.60
CA ARG A 117 6.48 38.46 13.63
C ARG A 117 6.01 38.70 12.20
N TRP A 118 4.89 38.09 11.83
CA TRP A 118 4.44 38.04 10.45
C TRP A 118 3.40 39.10 10.08
N GLY A 119 3.11 40.04 10.97
CA GLY A 119 2.12 41.09 10.74
C GLY A 119 0.72 40.53 10.54
N GLY A 120 0.41 39.43 11.24
CA GLY A 120 -0.76 38.61 10.94
C GLY A 120 -2.05 39.09 11.60
N GLU A 121 -3.18 38.70 11.00
CA GLU A 121 -4.53 38.88 11.51
C GLU A 121 -5.25 37.52 11.55
N VAL A 122 -5.88 37.19 12.68
CA VAL A 122 -6.68 35.95 12.81
C VAL A 122 -7.98 36.10 12.02
N LEU A 123 -8.21 35.20 11.08
CA LEU A 123 -9.42 35.13 10.26
C LEU A 123 -10.49 34.24 10.90
N ASP A 124 -10.08 33.08 11.44
CA ASP A 124 -10.94 32.12 12.13
C ASP A 124 -10.13 31.24 13.10
N SER A 125 -10.80 30.48 13.96
CA SER A 125 -10.13 29.58 14.91
C SER A 125 -11.03 28.40 15.29
N PHE A 126 -10.43 27.21 15.40
CA PHE A 126 -11.10 26.06 15.98
C PHE A 126 -11.29 26.22 17.49
N ALA A 127 -12.16 25.41 18.09
CA ALA A 127 -12.23 25.34 19.54
C ALA A 127 -10.91 24.77 20.12
N PRO A 128 -10.38 25.31 21.22
CA PRO A 128 -9.15 24.81 21.82
C PRO A 128 -9.32 23.39 22.40
N ASP A 129 -8.25 22.60 22.36
CA ASP A 129 -8.13 21.26 22.97
C ASP A 129 -7.05 21.23 24.07
N ALA A 130 -6.59 20.04 24.47
CA ALA A 130 -5.60 19.89 25.54
C ALA A 130 -4.17 20.24 25.07
N GLU A 131 -3.96 20.31 23.76
CA GLU A 131 -2.68 20.50 23.10
C GLU A 131 -2.51 21.92 22.55
N GLY A 132 -3.60 22.66 22.34
CA GLY A 132 -3.57 24.07 21.95
C GLY A 132 -4.83 24.52 21.22
N GLN A 133 -4.67 25.49 20.32
CA GLN A 133 -5.72 25.97 19.43
C GLN A 133 -5.16 26.24 18.04
N ASP A 134 -5.93 25.82 17.03
CA ASP A 134 -5.63 26.08 15.61
C ASP A 134 -6.28 27.39 15.17
N HIS A 135 -5.49 28.24 14.53
CA HIS A 135 -5.91 29.54 14.01
C HIS A 135 -5.63 29.62 12.51
N LEU A 136 -6.62 30.08 11.74
CA LEU A 136 -6.37 30.56 10.38
C LEU A 136 -5.94 32.02 10.45
N VAL A 137 -4.77 32.34 9.91
CA VAL A 137 -4.14 33.65 10.02
C VAL A 137 -3.78 34.16 8.63
N ARG A 138 -4.20 35.39 8.34
CA ARG A 138 -3.66 36.16 7.21
C ARG A 138 -2.33 36.77 7.61
N VAL A 139 -1.29 36.63 6.80
CA VAL A 139 0.09 37.06 7.09
C VAL A 139 0.62 38.03 6.04
N ASP A 140 1.55 38.89 6.44
CA ASP A 140 2.31 39.77 5.54
C ASP A 140 3.56 39.04 5.03
N VAL A 141 3.42 38.36 3.88
CA VAL A 141 4.50 37.57 3.26
C VAL A 141 5.70 38.43 2.83
N THR A 142 5.54 39.76 2.74
CA THR A 142 6.67 40.64 2.38
C THR A 142 7.76 40.68 3.46
N ARG A 143 7.43 40.25 4.67
CA ARG A 143 8.37 40.10 5.80
C ARG A 143 9.25 38.87 5.71
N ALA A 144 8.91 37.91 4.86
CA ALA A 144 9.72 36.72 4.64
C ALA A 144 10.85 36.98 3.64
N ASP A 145 12.02 36.40 3.89
CA ASP A 145 13.19 36.47 3.00
C ASP A 145 13.32 35.17 2.19
N PRO A 146 13.02 35.18 0.88
CA PRO A 146 13.17 34.01 0.01
C PRO A 146 14.60 33.44 -0.06
N ALA A 147 15.62 34.25 0.25
CA ALA A 147 17.00 33.78 0.23
C ALA A 147 17.27 32.70 1.30
N GLY A 148 16.50 32.70 2.40
CA GLY A 148 16.58 31.70 3.47
C GLY A 148 15.86 30.39 3.18
N LEU A 149 14.94 30.36 2.20
CA LEU A 149 14.01 29.24 1.98
C LEU A 149 14.68 27.87 1.92
N VAL A 150 15.71 27.71 1.07
CA VAL A 150 16.38 26.41 0.89
C VAL A 150 17.10 25.97 2.17
N ALA A 151 17.76 26.89 2.86
CA ALA A 151 18.49 26.56 4.08
C ALA A 151 17.54 26.21 5.24
N ASP A 152 16.48 26.98 5.41
CA ASP A 152 15.48 26.76 6.45
C ASP A 152 14.68 25.48 6.20
N LEU A 153 14.32 25.20 4.94
CA LEU A 153 13.61 23.98 4.56
C LEU A 153 14.48 22.73 4.73
N LEU A 154 15.76 22.75 4.36
CA LEU A 154 16.66 21.61 4.60
C LEU A 154 16.97 21.39 6.10
N ALA A 155 16.94 22.45 6.90
CA ALA A 155 17.09 22.34 8.35
C ALA A 155 15.86 21.67 9.00
N ALA A 156 14.66 21.97 8.51
CA ALA A 156 13.43 21.32 8.94
C ALA A 156 13.24 19.91 8.34
N GLU A 157 13.58 19.74 7.06
CA GLU A 157 13.32 18.55 6.25
C GLU A 157 14.58 18.10 5.47
N PRO A 158 15.51 17.36 6.09
CA PRO A 158 16.82 17.05 5.50
C PRO A 158 16.81 16.15 4.25
N ARG A 159 15.65 15.59 3.89
CA ARG A 159 15.50 14.68 2.74
C ARG A 159 14.94 15.37 1.50
N GLN A 160 14.59 16.65 1.57
CA GLN A 160 13.99 17.36 0.46
C GLN A 160 15.00 17.62 -0.67
N SER A 161 14.58 17.42 -1.91
CA SER A 161 15.45 17.55 -3.10
C SER A 161 14.65 17.90 -4.37
N GLY A 162 15.34 18.27 -5.45
CA GLY A 162 14.76 18.58 -6.76
C GLY A 162 14.36 20.04 -6.97
N GLY A 163 14.06 20.38 -8.23
CA GLY A 163 13.66 21.73 -8.64
C GLY A 163 12.16 21.99 -8.50
N TYR A 164 11.82 23.06 -7.79
CA TYR A 164 10.47 23.59 -7.60
C TYR A 164 10.25 24.85 -8.43
N ARG A 165 9.02 25.00 -8.94
CA ARG A 165 8.55 26.21 -9.63
C ARG A 165 7.38 26.81 -8.87
N VAL A 166 7.33 28.13 -8.79
CA VAL A 166 6.22 28.85 -8.15
C VAL A 166 5.66 29.90 -9.10
N GLY A 167 4.35 30.12 -9.10
CA GLY A 167 3.70 31.00 -10.07
C GLY A 167 4.12 32.47 -9.97
N ASP A 168 4.38 32.94 -8.75
CA ASP A 168 4.79 34.32 -8.49
C ASP A 168 5.69 34.45 -7.24
N GLU A 169 6.14 35.67 -6.98
CA GLU A 169 6.99 35.98 -5.83
C GLU A 169 6.25 35.87 -4.48
N ARG A 170 4.92 36.05 -4.45
CA ARG A 170 4.15 35.94 -3.20
C ARG A 170 4.08 34.49 -2.74
N ALA A 171 3.85 33.55 -3.66
CA ALA A 171 3.93 32.12 -3.38
C ALA A 171 5.32 31.74 -2.86
N LEU A 172 6.40 32.27 -3.47
CA LEU A 172 7.76 32.01 -3.01
C LEU A 172 8.00 32.49 -1.57
N ARG A 173 7.53 33.71 -1.24
CA ARG A 173 7.69 34.31 0.08
C ARG A 173 6.85 33.61 1.14
N LEU A 174 5.66 33.15 0.79
CA LEU A 174 4.82 32.35 1.68
C LEU A 174 5.50 31.01 2.03
N LEU A 175 6.14 30.33 1.07
CA LEU A 175 6.97 29.16 1.35
C LEU A 175 8.15 29.50 2.26
N ALA A 176 8.81 30.63 2.05
CA ALA A 176 9.93 31.07 2.87
C ALA A 176 9.51 31.36 4.33
N LEU A 177 8.33 31.95 4.54
CA LEU A 177 7.73 32.14 5.85
C LEU A 177 7.52 30.80 6.56
N ALA A 178 6.87 29.86 5.88
CA ALA A 178 6.59 28.54 6.44
C ALA A 178 7.88 27.78 6.81
N ALA A 179 8.87 27.78 5.91
CA ALA A 179 10.17 27.17 6.17
C ALA A 179 10.89 27.77 7.39
N ALA A 180 10.84 29.10 7.55
CA ALA A 180 11.44 29.78 8.70
C ALA A 180 10.81 29.35 10.03
N GLU A 181 9.49 29.13 10.06
CA GLU A 181 8.74 28.68 11.24
C GLU A 181 8.91 27.18 11.51
N TRP A 182 8.95 26.33 10.47
CA TRP A 182 9.25 24.90 10.60
C TRP A 182 10.64 24.67 11.20
N ARG A 183 11.63 25.46 10.77
CA ARG A 183 12.98 25.41 11.35
C ARG A 183 12.99 25.69 12.85
N THR A 184 12.10 26.56 13.34
CA THR A 184 11.99 26.88 14.77
C THR A 184 11.05 25.95 15.54
N GLY A 185 10.41 25.01 14.86
CA GLY A 185 9.50 24.02 15.46
C GLY A 185 8.07 24.53 15.67
N THR A 186 7.68 25.65 15.06
CA THR A 186 6.29 26.11 15.07
C THR A 186 5.47 25.24 14.13
N GLU A 187 4.30 24.77 14.59
CA GLU A 187 3.38 24.00 13.77
C GLU A 187 2.57 24.95 12.88
N VAL A 188 3.06 25.14 11.65
CA VAL A 188 2.43 25.95 10.60
C VAL A 188 2.08 25.04 9.43
N VAL A 189 0.88 25.22 8.88
CA VAL A 189 0.41 24.53 7.68
C VAL A 189 -0.01 25.58 6.65
N LEU A 190 0.44 25.42 5.41
CA LEU A 190 0.00 26.24 4.29
C LEU A 190 -1.45 25.88 3.91
N ASP A 191 -2.24 26.88 3.52
CA ASP A 191 -3.62 26.66 3.08
C ASP A 191 -3.67 26.15 1.63
N TRP A 192 -3.36 24.86 1.46
CA TRP A 192 -3.37 24.17 0.18
C TRP A 192 -4.81 24.04 -0.37
N LEU A 193 -4.97 24.26 -1.67
CA LEU A 193 -6.23 24.00 -2.34
C LEU A 193 -6.46 22.50 -2.48
N VAL A 194 -7.68 22.08 -2.18
CA VAL A 194 -8.20 20.79 -2.67
C VAL A 194 -8.69 21.04 -4.09
N GLU A 195 -7.81 20.83 -5.07
CA GLU A 195 -8.20 20.90 -6.48
C GLU A 195 -9.05 19.67 -6.87
N PRO A 196 -10.10 19.84 -7.68
CA PRO A 196 -10.82 18.70 -8.22
C PRO A 196 -9.91 17.92 -9.16
N SER A 197 -9.40 16.79 -8.68
CA SER A 197 -8.68 15.77 -9.45
C SER A 197 -9.64 14.81 -10.14
N GLY A 198 -10.83 15.28 -10.57
CA GLY A 198 -11.96 14.43 -10.92
C GLY A 198 -11.61 13.28 -11.88
N ILE A 199 -10.86 13.57 -12.95
CA ILE A 199 -10.38 12.51 -13.86
C ILE A 199 -9.36 11.60 -13.16
N ALA A 200 -8.32 12.14 -12.51
CA ALA A 200 -7.28 11.36 -11.85
C ALA A 200 -7.83 10.43 -10.74
N ASP A 201 -8.80 10.90 -9.98
CA ASP A 201 -9.46 10.17 -8.90
C ASP A 201 -10.62 9.29 -9.38
N GLY A 202 -11.04 9.46 -10.63
CA GLY A 202 -12.15 8.73 -11.22
C GLY A 202 -13.50 9.19 -10.68
N GLN A 203 -13.64 10.46 -10.32
CA GLN A 203 -14.84 11.13 -9.80
C GLN A 203 -15.17 12.35 -10.65
N VAL A 204 -15.93 12.16 -11.73
CA VAL A 204 -16.35 13.26 -12.62
C VAL A 204 -17.87 13.33 -12.62
N PHE A 205 -18.42 14.54 -12.47
CA PHE A 205 -19.86 14.79 -12.46
C PHE A 205 -20.22 15.91 -13.45
N GLU A 206 -21.35 15.75 -14.14
CA GLU A 206 -21.83 16.71 -15.14
C GLU A 206 -23.18 17.31 -14.74
N ALA A 207 -24.16 17.38 -15.65
CA ALA A 207 -25.46 17.95 -15.34
C ALA A 207 -26.07 17.37 -14.05
N PRO A 208 -26.60 18.23 -13.15
CA PRO A 208 -27.11 17.82 -11.85
C PRO A 208 -28.19 16.73 -11.89
N ASP A 209 -28.92 16.62 -13.00
CA ASP A 209 -30.01 15.67 -13.18
C ASP A 209 -29.56 14.26 -13.57
N ILE A 210 -28.29 14.06 -13.97
CA ILE A 210 -27.72 12.72 -14.20
C ILE A 210 -27.32 12.06 -12.87
N GLY A 211 -26.82 12.84 -11.90
CA GLY A 211 -26.53 12.41 -10.52
C GLY A 211 -25.60 11.20 -10.38
N LYS A 212 -24.85 10.86 -11.44
CA LYS A 212 -23.98 9.69 -11.53
C LYS A 212 -22.63 10.10 -12.07
N ASN A 213 -21.60 9.49 -11.50
CA ASN A 213 -20.24 9.65 -11.96
C ASN A 213 -20.10 9.20 -13.42
N VAL A 214 -19.42 10.00 -14.24
CA VAL A 214 -19.15 9.70 -15.66
C VAL A 214 -18.41 8.37 -15.82
N PHE A 215 -17.56 8.00 -14.86
CA PHE A 215 -16.86 6.71 -14.84
C PHE A 215 -17.81 5.50 -14.74
N ASP A 216 -19.06 5.70 -14.31
CA ASP A 216 -20.08 4.65 -14.22
C ASP A 216 -21.01 4.63 -15.44
N TRP A 217 -20.94 5.61 -16.33
CA TRP A 217 -21.81 5.66 -17.51
C TRP A 217 -21.47 4.51 -18.46
N SER A 218 -22.50 3.79 -18.92
CA SER A 218 -22.32 2.53 -19.66
C SER A 218 -21.47 2.66 -20.93
N PHE A 219 -21.47 3.82 -21.56
CA PHE A 219 -20.73 4.12 -22.78
C PHE A 219 -19.38 4.81 -22.53
N MET A 220 -19.05 5.15 -21.27
CA MET A 220 -17.77 5.77 -20.87
C MET A 220 -16.88 4.81 -20.08
N ARG A 221 -17.47 3.92 -19.29
CA ARG A 221 -16.74 2.97 -18.44
C ARG A 221 -16.04 1.88 -19.25
N ALA A 222 -14.98 1.31 -18.68
CA ALA A 222 -14.50 -0.01 -19.09
C ALA A 222 -15.30 -1.10 -18.37
N GLY A 223 -15.45 -2.26 -19.02
CA GLY A 223 -16.29 -3.37 -18.61
C GLY A 223 -17.78 -3.20 -18.96
N GLY A 224 -18.53 -4.30 -18.77
CA GLY A 224 -19.93 -4.39 -19.18
C GLY A 224 -20.09 -4.77 -20.65
N ALA A 225 -21.29 -4.59 -21.20
CA ALA A 225 -21.58 -5.01 -22.58
C ALA A 225 -20.88 -4.13 -23.63
N LEU A 226 -20.94 -2.80 -23.46
CA LEU A 226 -20.30 -1.87 -24.40
C LEU A 226 -18.77 -1.89 -24.28
N ASP A 227 -18.24 -1.87 -23.05
CA ASP A 227 -16.80 -1.93 -22.74
C ASP A 227 -15.95 -0.92 -23.55
N VAL A 228 -16.39 0.34 -23.57
CA VAL A 228 -15.73 1.37 -24.38
C VAL A 228 -14.48 1.93 -23.71
N GLY A 229 -14.50 2.14 -22.39
CA GLY A 229 -13.32 2.55 -21.64
C GLY A 229 -12.83 4.00 -21.86
N VAL A 230 -13.69 4.95 -22.24
CA VAL A 230 -13.32 6.38 -22.39
C VAL A 230 -12.78 6.98 -21.09
N ALA A 231 -13.49 6.82 -19.97
CA ALA A 231 -13.11 7.47 -18.73
C ALA A 231 -11.77 6.93 -18.17
N PRO A 232 -11.52 5.61 -18.16
CA PRO A 232 -10.18 5.06 -17.89
C PRO A 232 -9.11 5.49 -18.91
N ALA A 233 -9.47 5.73 -20.18
CA ALA A 233 -8.52 6.25 -21.17
C ALA A 233 -8.06 7.68 -20.83
N TRP A 234 -8.95 8.51 -20.27
CA TRP A 234 -8.57 9.82 -19.75
C TRP A 234 -7.59 9.71 -18.58
N GLN A 235 -7.85 8.80 -17.63
CA GLN A 235 -6.91 8.52 -16.53
C GLN A 235 -5.56 8.06 -17.04
N LEU A 236 -5.53 7.22 -18.07
CA LEU A 236 -4.29 6.76 -18.67
C LEU A 236 -3.50 7.91 -19.30
N LEU A 237 -4.15 8.78 -20.10
CA LEU A 237 -3.51 9.98 -20.64
C LEU A 237 -3.01 10.91 -19.53
N ASP A 238 -3.81 11.14 -18.49
CA ASP A 238 -3.45 11.99 -17.35
C ASP A 238 -2.23 11.44 -16.61
N SER A 239 -2.20 10.13 -16.33
CA SER A 239 -1.07 9.45 -15.68
C SER A 239 0.26 9.59 -16.46
N LYS A 240 0.19 9.85 -17.77
CA LYS A 240 1.34 10.07 -18.66
C LYS A 240 1.59 11.55 -18.96
N GLY A 241 0.82 12.47 -18.39
CA GLY A 241 0.91 13.91 -18.67
C GLY A 241 0.54 14.26 -20.12
N LYS A 242 -0.33 13.47 -20.75
CA LYS A 242 -0.76 13.59 -22.16
C LYS A 242 -2.20 14.06 -22.32
N LEU A 243 -2.92 14.32 -21.23
CA LEU A 243 -4.27 14.87 -21.25
C LEU A 243 -4.24 16.39 -21.52
N THR A 244 -3.73 16.78 -22.70
CA THR A 244 -3.52 18.18 -23.08
C THR A 244 -4.43 18.58 -24.24
N LYS A 245 -4.93 19.82 -24.18
CA LYS A 245 -5.77 20.39 -25.26
C LYS A 245 -4.91 20.75 -26.48
N GLN A 246 -4.94 19.90 -27.49
CA GLN A 246 -4.12 20.06 -28.70
C GLN A 246 -4.81 19.66 -30.00
N VAL A 247 -5.97 18.99 -29.96
CA VAL A 247 -6.66 18.50 -31.15
C VAL A 247 -7.60 19.57 -31.73
N LYS A 248 -7.56 19.76 -33.05
CA LYS A 248 -8.56 20.52 -33.80
C LYS A 248 -9.60 19.60 -34.39
N TYR A 249 -10.85 19.82 -34.03
CA TYR A 249 -11.96 18.95 -34.39
C TYR A 249 -12.98 19.72 -35.24
N LEU A 250 -13.14 19.32 -36.50
CA LEU A 250 -14.13 19.88 -37.41
C LEU A 250 -15.44 19.10 -37.36
N VAL A 251 -16.56 19.81 -37.22
CA VAL A 251 -17.92 19.27 -37.34
C VAL A 251 -18.63 19.98 -38.47
N GLN A 252 -19.05 19.22 -39.50
CA GLN A 252 -19.93 19.75 -40.54
C GLN A 252 -21.37 19.28 -40.33
N ASP A 253 -22.22 20.20 -39.88
CA ASP A 253 -23.61 19.93 -39.53
C ASP A 253 -24.45 21.25 -39.55
N GLY A 254 -25.72 21.23 -39.13
CA GLY A 254 -26.59 22.39 -39.03
C GLY A 254 -27.20 22.55 -37.63
N GLY A 255 -27.49 23.79 -37.22
CA GLY A 255 -28.06 24.06 -35.90
C GLY A 255 -27.04 24.29 -34.80
N PHE A 256 -26.10 25.22 -35.01
CA PHE A 256 -25.10 25.59 -34.01
C PHE A 256 -25.65 26.64 -33.05
N GLN A 257 -25.78 26.28 -31.78
CA GLN A 257 -26.12 27.15 -30.67
C GLN A 257 -24.91 27.29 -29.75
N PHE A 258 -24.58 28.51 -29.34
CA PHE A 258 -23.48 28.72 -28.40
C PHE A 258 -23.80 28.01 -27.09
N ASN A 259 -22.83 27.29 -26.55
CA ASN A 259 -23.01 26.45 -25.38
C ASN A 259 -21.78 26.51 -24.45
N ALA A 260 -22.00 26.55 -23.13
CA ALA A 260 -20.94 26.61 -22.13
C ALA A 260 -20.06 25.34 -22.11
N ASP A 261 -20.60 24.25 -22.64
CA ASP A 261 -20.00 22.93 -22.69
C ASP A 261 -19.19 22.68 -23.98
N PHE A 262 -19.05 23.69 -24.84
CA PHE A 262 -18.18 23.60 -26.01
C PHE A 262 -16.70 23.82 -25.65
N PRO A 263 -15.77 23.35 -26.49
CA PRO A 263 -14.37 23.74 -26.38
C PRO A 263 -14.18 25.26 -26.32
N SER A 264 -13.16 25.71 -25.60
CA SER A 264 -12.95 27.15 -25.34
C SER A 264 -12.70 27.98 -26.59
N LYS A 265 -12.17 27.37 -27.66
CA LYS A 265 -11.98 28.01 -28.96
C LYS A 265 -12.95 27.39 -29.97
N VAL A 266 -13.76 28.24 -30.59
CA VAL A 266 -14.69 27.85 -31.66
C VAL A 266 -14.50 28.75 -32.86
N THR A 267 -14.33 28.15 -34.03
CA THR A 267 -14.25 28.85 -35.32
C THR A 267 -15.41 28.41 -36.20
N LEU A 268 -16.25 29.34 -36.64
CA LEU A 268 -17.39 29.04 -37.50
C LEU A 268 -17.10 29.38 -38.97
N HIS A 269 -17.35 28.44 -39.87
CA HIS A 269 -17.23 28.58 -41.33
C HIS A 269 -18.59 28.50 -41.98
N LYS A 270 -19.12 29.66 -42.40
CA LYS A 270 -20.48 29.80 -42.99
C LYS A 270 -21.61 29.33 -42.07
N ALA A 271 -21.29 28.99 -40.82
CA ALA A 271 -22.22 28.78 -39.72
C ALA A 271 -22.36 30.07 -38.91
N GLU A 272 -23.52 30.21 -38.30
CA GLU A 272 -23.88 31.34 -37.45
C GLU A 272 -24.56 30.78 -36.20
N TRP A 273 -24.34 31.47 -35.07
CA TRP A 273 -24.94 31.07 -33.81
C TRP A 273 -26.45 31.34 -33.80
N GLY A 274 -27.24 30.40 -33.29
CA GLY A 274 -28.68 30.55 -33.17
C GLY A 274 -29.45 30.33 -34.47
N GLU A 275 -28.75 30.01 -35.56
CA GLU A 275 -29.38 29.58 -36.81
C GLU A 275 -29.70 28.09 -36.75
N THR A 276 -30.98 27.75 -36.93
CA THR A 276 -31.45 26.37 -36.85
C THR A 276 -30.96 25.55 -38.05
N ASN A 277 -30.91 24.23 -37.84
CA ASN A 277 -30.68 23.29 -38.92
C ASN A 277 -31.78 23.43 -39.97
N THR A 278 -31.38 23.67 -41.22
CA THR A 278 -32.32 23.79 -42.35
C THR A 278 -32.77 22.43 -42.88
N ASN A 279 -32.12 21.35 -42.48
CA ASN A 279 -32.45 19.99 -42.89
C ASN A 279 -33.22 19.27 -41.78
N ASP A 280 -34.18 18.44 -42.16
CA ASP A 280 -34.83 17.52 -41.23
C ASP A 280 -33.91 16.34 -40.92
N CYS A 281 -34.05 15.81 -39.71
CA CYS A 281 -33.45 14.55 -39.32
C CYS A 281 -34.30 13.37 -39.81
N THR A 282 -33.91 12.16 -39.43
CA THR A 282 -34.54 10.90 -39.83
C THR A 282 -36.07 10.95 -39.71
N GLY A 283 -36.76 10.48 -40.75
CA GLY A 283 -38.22 10.48 -40.82
C GLY A 283 -38.85 11.85 -41.12
N GLY A 284 -38.07 12.86 -41.50
CA GLY A 284 -38.58 14.22 -41.75
C GLY A 284 -38.86 14.99 -40.45
N THR A 285 -38.22 14.60 -39.35
CA THR A 285 -38.44 15.24 -38.05
C THR A 285 -37.52 16.46 -37.91
N PRO A 286 -38.05 17.66 -37.61
CA PRO A 286 -37.22 18.84 -37.37
C PRO A 286 -36.24 18.60 -36.23
N CYS A 287 -34.97 18.92 -36.46
CA CYS A 287 -33.91 18.82 -35.47
C CYS A 287 -33.07 20.11 -35.46
N PRO A 288 -33.65 21.22 -34.97
CA PRO A 288 -33.11 22.56 -35.16
C PRO A 288 -31.71 22.75 -34.59
N TRP A 289 -31.30 21.98 -33.58
CA TRP A 289 -30.02 22.13 -32.89
C TRP A 289 -29.12 20.89 -33.01
N HIS A 290 -29.24 20.16 -34.13
CA HIS A 290 -28.55 18.89 -34.33
C HIS A 290 -27.03 19.00 -34.19
N ALA A 291 -26.40 19.99 -34.83
CA ALA A 291 -24.96 20.24 -34.70
C ALA A 291 -24.51 20.44 -33.25
N THR A 292 -25.33 21.11 -32.44
CA THR A 292 -25.03 21.33 -31.03
C THR A 292 -25.02 20.00 -30.27
N SER A 293 -26.01 19.13 -30.47
CA SER A 293 -26.00 17.79 -29.89
C SER A 293 -24.82 16.94 -30.35
N VAL A 294 -24.44 17.03 -31.63
CA VAL A 294 -23.29 16.33 -32.22
C VAL A 294 -21.98 16.74 -31.56
N VAL A 295 -21.78 18.06 -31.36
CA VAL A 295 -20.60 18.59 -30.66
C VAL A 295 -20.56 18.07 -29.23
N LEU A 296 -21.65 18.16 -28.47
CA LEU A 296 -21.67 17.70 -27.07
C LEU A 296 -21.38 16.20 -26.94
N ALA A 297 -21.91 15.37 -27.84
CA ALA A 297 -21.68 13.93 -27.83
C ALA A 297 -20.20 13.54 -28.05
N GLY A 298 -19.45 14.31 -28.85
CA GLY A 298 -18.05 14.03 -29.14
C GLY A 298 -17.05 14.76 -28.25
N MET A 299 -17.39 15.99 -27.82
CA MET A 299 -16.44 16.94 -27.23
C MET A 299 -17.08 17.88 -26.18
N GLY A 300 -18.22 17.49 -25.59
CA GLY A 300 -18.70 18.12 -24.35
C GLY A 300 -17.58 18.19 -23.33
N ARG A 301 -17.44 19.33 -22.65
CA ARG A 301 -16.40 19.51 -21.65
C ARG A 301 -16.65 18.55 -20.49
N VAL A 302 -15.61 18.39 -19.70
CA VAL A 302 -15.60 17.41 -18.62
C VAL A 302 -15.39 18.17 -17.32
N ASP A 303 -16.08 17.74 -16.27
CA ASP A 303 -15.97 18.27 -14.91
C ASP A 303 -16.33 19.76 -14.83
N ASN A 304 -17.45 20.15 -15.45
CA ASN A 304 -17.96 21.52 -15.45
C ASN A 304 -19.40 21.66 -14.90
N ASP A 305 -19.94 20.58 -14.30
CA ASP A 305 -21.31 20.47 -13.79
C ASP A 305 -22.40 20.78 -14.83
N TYR A 306 -22.12 20.61 -16.13
CA TYR A 306 -23.01 21.06 -17.18
C TYR A 306 -23.11 20.07 -18.33
N GLY A 307 -24.34 19.80 -18.77
CA GLY A 307 -24.58 19.04 -20.00
C GLY A 307 -24.10 17.59 -19.88
N THR A 308 -23.10 17.24 -20.69
CA THR A 308 -22.62 15.87 -20.84
C THR A 308 -21.12 15.86 -21.10
N ALA A 309 -20.47 14.72 -20.88
CA ALA A 309 -19.06 14.57 -21.20
C ALA A 309 -18.89 13.84 -22.55
N GLY A 310 -18.19 14.47 -23.49
CA GLY A 310 -17.80 13.85 -24.75
C GLY A 310 -16.39 13.26 -24.67
N PRO A 311 -16.06 12.17 -25.39
CA PRO A 311 -14.75 11.53 -25.30
C PRO A 311 -13.57 12.47 -25.50
N ALA A 312 -13.68 13.47 -26.37
CA ALA A 312 -12.59 14.40 -26.67
C ALA A 312 -12.60 15.69 -25.84
N GLY A 313 -13.55 15.86 -24.91
CA GLY A 313 -13.68 17.04 -24.07
C GLY A 313 -12.37 17.53 -23.43
N PRO A 314 -11.50 16.64 -22.91
CA PRO A 314 -10.23 17.04 -22.30
C PRO A 314 -9.14 17.44 -23.31
N VAL A 315 -9.23 17.01 -24.57
CA VAL A 315 -8.11 17.08 -25.54
C VAL A 315 -8.36 18.00 -26.74
N VAL A 316 -9.61 18.42 -26.98
CA VAL A 316 -9.91 19.37 -28.07
C VAL A 316 -9.49 20.79 -27.65
N GLN A 317 -8.61 21.37 -28.46
CA GLN A 317 -8.23 22.78 -28.36
C GLN A 317 -9.21 23.68 -29.11
N GLU A 318 -9.64 23.25 -30.30
CA GLU A 318 -10.46 24.05 -31.21
C GLU A 318 -11.55 23.22 -31.86
N LEU A 319 -12.80 23.71 -31.76
CA LEU A 319 -13.91 23.26 -32.58
C LEU A 319 -13.99 24.11 -33.86
N VAL A 320 -14.02 23.46 -35.02
CA VAL A 320 -14.30 24.10 -36.31
C VAL A 320 -15.72 23.71 -36.75
N GLY A 321 -16.68 24.62 -36.59
CA GLY A 321 -18.07 24.40 -36.98
C GLY A 321 -18.33 24.83 -38.43
N VAL A 322 -18.75 23.91 -39.29
CA VAL A 322 -19.06 24.18 -40.70
C VAL A 322 -20.54 23.99 -40.95
N ARG A 323 -21.22 25.01 -41.48
CA ARG A 323 -22.65 24.89 -41.81
C ARG A 323 -22.84 23.94 -42.97
N ASN A 324 -23.73 22.97 -42.78
CA ASN A 324 -24.09 22.04 -43.85
C ASN A 324 -24.71 22.75 -45.06
N GLY A 325 -24.44 22.22 -46.26
CA GLY A 325 -25.16 22.59 -47.47
C GLY A 325 -26.46 21.81 -47.62
N ILE A 326 -27.24 22.13 -48.64
CA ILE A 326 -28.41 21.32 -49.04
C ILE A 326 -28.05 20.48 -50.26
N ASP A 327 -27.40 21.07 -51.27
CA ASP A 327 -26.95 20.38 -52.46
C ASP A 327 -25.56 19.75 -52.27
N TYR A 328 -25.33 18.63 -52.96
CA TYR A 328 -24.14 17.81 -52.77
C TYR A 328 -22.82 18.53 -53.08
N TRP A 329 -22.86 19.47 -54.04
CA TRP A 329 -21.71 20.31 -54.36
C TRP A 329 -21.36 21.25 -53.20
N THR A 330 -22.33 22.01 -52.69
CA THR A 330 -22.11 22.94 -51.58
C THR A 330 -21.65 22.22 -50.32
N VAL A 331 -22.22 21.04 -50.02
CA VAL A 331 -21.82 20.22 -48.87
C VAL A 331 -20.34 19.88 -48.94
N LEU A 332 -19.88 19.24 -50.03
CA LEU A 332 -18.47 18.82 -50.12
C LEU A 332 -17.52 19.99 -50.35
N ARG A 333 -17.94 21.05 -51.06
CA ARG A 333 -17.09 22.22 -51.30
C ARG A 333 -16.80 23.01 -50.03
N ARG A 334 -17.80 23.14 -49.15
CA ARG A 334 -17.60 23.77 -47.83
C ARG A 334 -16.66 22.94 -46.96
N LEU A 335 -16.81 21.61 -46.99
CA LEU A 335 -15.92 20.71 -46.27
C LEU A 335 -14.47 20.89 -46.70
N GLU A 336 -14.19 20.74 -48.00
CA GLU A 336 -12.84 20.89 -48.56
C GLU A 336 -12.24 22.24 -48.20
N LYS A 337 -13.01 23.33 -48.36
CA LYS A 337 -12.51 24.69 -48.07
C LYS A 337 -12.22 24.91 -46.60
N ALA A 338 -13.04 24.38 -45.71
CA ALA A 338 -12.80 24.49 -44.28
C ALA A 338 -11.59 23.63 -43.85
N ALA A 339 -11.48 22.41 -44.37
CA ALA A 339 -10.34 21.52 -44.11
C ALA A 339 -9.01 22.14 -44.61
N GLU A 340 -8.98 22.67 -45.84
CA GLU A 340 -7.82 23.39 -46.38
C GLU A 340 -7.43 24.62 -45.54
N ALA A 341 -8.41 25.35 -45.00
CA ALA A 341 -8.15 26.59 -44.28
C ALA A 341 -7.71 26.36 -42.83
N THR A 342 -8.15 25.26 -42.21
CA THR A 342 -8.00 25.04 -40.77
C THR A 342 -7.05 23.90 -40.41
N HIS A 343 -6.82 22.97 -41.35
CA HIS A 343 -6.08 21.73 -41.13
C HIS A 343 -6.54 21.02 -39.85
N PRO A 344 -7.79 20.52 -39.82
CA PRO A 344 -8.30 19.79 -38.67
C PRO A 344 -7.65 18.41 -38.57
N ASP A 345 -7.52 17.90 -37.35
CA ASP A 345 -6.98 16.56 -37.10
C ASP A 345 -8.10 15.52 -37.26
N VAL A 346 -9.32 15.86 -36.81
CA VAL A 346 -10.52 15.04 -36.97
C VAL A 346 -11.61 15.82 -37.68
N VAL A 347 -12.28 15.17 -38.63
CA VAL A 347 -13.47 15.67 -39.35
C VAL A 347 -14.62 14.73 -39.07
N ASN A 348 -15.69 15.23 -38.45
CA ASN A 348 -16.94 14.50 -38.28
C ASN A 348 -18.03 15.00 -39.23
N LEU A 349 -18.63 14.04 -39.94
CA LEU A 349 -19.75 14.22 -40.84
C LEU A 349 -20.96 13.46 -40.28
N SER A 350 -21.81 14.15 -39.53
CA SER A 350 -22.99 13.56 -38.87
C SER A 350 -24.19 13.39 -39.82
N PHE A 351 -23.92 13.16 -41.10
CA PHE A 351 -24.91 12.96 -42.15
C PHE A 351 -24.49 11.84 -43.11
N THR A 352 -25.48 11.26 -43.78
CA THR A 352 -25.28 10.38 -44.94
C THR A 352 -26.45 10.58 -45.91
N ARG A 353 -26.25 10.20 -47.17
CA ARG A 353 -27.28 10.21 -48.20
C ARG A 353 -27.22 8.95 -49.04
N ASP A 354 -28.38 8.35 -49.23
CA ASP A 354 -28.65 7.29 -50.18
C ASP A 354 -28.66 7.82 -51.62
N VAL A 355 -27.98 7.12 -52.51
CA VAL A 355 -27.87 7.41 -53.94
C VAL A 355 -28.14 6.13 -54.71
N ASP A 356 -29.28 6.09 -55.40
CA ASP A 356 -29.71 4.91 -56.17
C ASP A 356 -29.47 5.05 -57.69
N LEU A 357 -29.15 6.26 -58.16
CA LEU A 357 -28.92 6.55 -59.58
C LEU A 357 -27.51 7.08 -59.81
N GLY A 358 -26.85 6.57 -60.86
CA GLY A 358 -25.48 6.98 -61.17
C GLY A 358 -24.45 6.56 -60.11
N VAL A 359 -24.74 5.52 -59.33
CA VAL A 359 -23.96 5.01 -58.19
C VAL A 359 -22.44 5.01 -58.44
N SER A 360 -21.97 4.43 -59.55
CA SER A 360 -20.53 4.36 -59.84
C SER A 360 -19.88 5.75 -60.01
N HIS A 361 -20.60 6.69 -60.63
CA HIS A 361 -20.13 8.06 -60.83
C HIS A 361 -20.14 8.84 -59.52
N ALA A 362 -21.21 8.70 -58.73
CA ALA A 362 -21.32 9.31 -57.41
C ALA A 362 -20.23 8.80 -56.46
N ARG A 363 -19.99 7.48 -56.41
CA ARG A 363 -18.92 6.86 -55.60
C ARG A 363 -17.55 7.43 -55.99
N THR A 364 -17.20 7.36 -57.27
CA THR A 364 -15.91 7.83 -57.78
C THR A 364 -15.70 9.33 -57.51
N TRP A 365 -16.74 10.15 -57.70
CA TRP A 365 -16.64 11.58 -57.45
C TRP A 365 -16.46 11.89 -55.97
N THR A 366 -17.27 11.28 -55.11
CA THR A 366 -17.22 11.44 -53.64
C THR A 366 -15.87 11.03 -53.10
N ASP A 367 -15.38 9.86 -53.50
CA ASP A 367 -14.13 9.30 -53.02
C ASP A 367 -12.95 10.23 -53.34
N ARG A 368 -12.91 10.85 -54.54
CA ARG A 368 -11.90 11.87 -54.87
C ARG A 368 -11.98 13.12 -53.98
N ARG A 369 -13.17 13.54 -53.54
CA ARG A 369 -13.34 14.71 -52.65
C ARG A 369 -12.94 14.35 -51.22
N MET A 370 -13.34 13.17 -50.73
CA MET A 370 -12.95 12.69 -49.39
C MET A 370 -11.45 12.45 -49.31
N LYS A 371 -10.82 11.95 -50.39
CA LYS A 371 -9.37 11.86 -50.50
C LYS A 371 -8.71 13.23 -50.29
N HIS A 372 -9.24 14.27 -50.94
CA HIS A 372 -8.69 15.63 -50.84
C HIS A 372 -8.76 16.16 -49.40
N VAL A 373 -9.85 15.88 -48.68
CA VAL A 373 -9.98 16.22 -47.26
C VAL A 373 -8.98 15.42 -46.41
N ARG A 374 -8.86 14.10 -46.63
CA ARG A 374 -7.87 13.25 -45.94
C ARG A 374 -6.44 13.75 -46.16
N ASP A 375 -6.11 14.18 -47.38
CA ASP A 375 -4.79 14.69 -47.75
C ASP A 375 -4.40 15.98 -46.99
N THR A 376 -5.34 16.63 -46.29
CA THR A 376 -5.03 17.73 -45.35
C THR A 376 -4.42 17.26 -44.02
N GLY A 377 -4.42 15.94 -43.78
CA GLY A 377 -3.98 15.29 -42.55
C GLY A 377 -5.13 14.66 -41.75
N ALA A 378 -6.37 15.10 -41.98
CA ALA A 378 -7.52 14.75 -41.17
C ALA A 378 -7.92 13.26 -41.23
N LEU A 379 -8.31 12.70 -40.09
CA LEU A 379 -9.16 11.51 -40.04
C LEU A 379 -10.62 11.92 -40.28
N ILE A 380 -11.30 11.28 -41.22
CA ILE A 380 -12.70 11.55 -41.52
C ILE A 380 -13.58 10.44 -40.94
N VAL A 381 -14.50 10.79 -40.05
CA VAL A 381 -15.54 9.90 -39.54
C VAL A 381 -16.91 10.37 -40.07
N ALA A 382 -17.77 9.42 -40.44
CA ALA A 382 -19.12 9.74 -40.89
C ALA A 382 -20.16 8.76 -40.36
N ALA A 383 -21.36 9.28 -40.12
CA ALA A 383 -22.51 8.49 -39.70
C ALA A 383 -22.94 7.48 -40.79
N ALA A 384 -23.20 6.23 -40.41
CA ALA A 384 -23.68 5.19 -41.34
C ALA A 384 -25.10 5.44 -41.87
N GLY A 385 -25.92 6.18 -41.11
CA GLY A 385 -27.32 6.44 -41.41
C GLY A 385 -28.28 5.74 -40.46
N ASN A 386 -29.52 6.22 -40.44
CA ASN A 386 -30.52 5.89 -39.42
C ASN A 386 -31.74 5.16 -40.03
N ASN A 387 -31.55 4.43 -41.13
CA ASN A 387 -32.64 3.79 -41.87
C ASN A 387 -32.83 2.32 -41.48
N GLY A 388 -31.95 1.74 -40.66
CA GLY A 388 -32.00 0.33 -40.34
C GLY A 388 -31.86 -0.54 -41.60
N THR A 389 -30.89 -0.22 -42.46
CA THR A 389 -30.62 -0.96 -43.70
C THR A 389 -29.16 -1.41 -43.82
N ASN A 390 -28.93 -2.42 -44.66
CA ASN A 390 -27.57 -2.86 -45.02
C ASN A 390 -26.98 -1.87 -46.04
N VAL A 391 -25.80 -1.30 -45.74
CA VAL A 391 -25.11 -0.38 -46.66
C VAL A 391 -24.46 -1.10 -47.84
N ASP A 392 -24.27 -2.42 -47.77
CA ASP A 392 -23.60 -3.19 -48.83
C ASP A 392 -24.50 -3.61 -50.00
N GLY A 393 -25.71 -3.05 -50.07
CA GLY A 393 -26.69 -3.30 -51.13
C GLY A 393 -26.41 -2.53 -52.43
N ASP A 394 -27.46 -2.35 -53.24
CA ASP A 394 -27.37 -1.63 -54.53
C ASP A 394 -27.38 -0.10 -54.36
N THR A 395 -27.91 0.39 -53.23
CA THR A 395 -27.91 1.80 -52.83
C THR A 395 -26.54 2.21 -52.31
N LEU A 396 -26.00 3.31 -52.81
CA LEU A 396 -24.77 3.91 -52.30
C LEU A 396 -25.07 4.89 -51.16
N TRP A 397 -24.36 4.77 -50.05
CA TRP A 397 -24.44 5.66 -48.89
C TRP A 397 -23.22 6.58 -48.82
N VAL A 398 -23.39 7.85 -49.16
CA VAL A 398 -22.31 8.84 -49.18
C VAL A 398 -22.39 9.83 -48.01
N PRO A 399 -21.26 10.18 -47.37
CA PRO A 399 -19.90 9.78 -47.73
C PRO A 399 -19.42 8.48 -47.04
N CYS A 400 -20.27 7.82 -46.25
CA CYS A 400 -19.95 6.61 -45.47
C CYS A 400 -19.18 5.55 -46.28
N GLU A 401 -19.60 5.21 -47.49
CA GLU A 401 -18.95 4.18 -48.30
C GLU A 401 -17.72 4.65 -49.12
N SER A 402 -17.15 5.82 -48.80
CA SER A 402 -15.85 6.24 -49.35
C SER A 402 -14.72 5.52 -48.62
N THR A 403 -13.69 5.10 -49.37
CA THR A 403 -12.50 4.42 -48.81
C THR A 403 -11.71 5.30 -47.83
N HIS A 404 -11.85 6.62 -47.93
CA HIS A 404 -11.16 7.60 -47.11
C HIS A 404 -11.95 8.03 -45.86
N VAL A 405 -13.15 7.49 -45.68
CA VAL A 405 -14.02 7.77 -44.54
C VAL A 405 -14.09 6.53 -43.67
N MET A 406 -13.99 6.72 -42.37
CA MET A 406 -14.31 5.69 -41.39
C MET A 406 -15.80 5.75 -41.12
N CYS A 407 -16.56 4.81 -41.66
CA CYS A 407 -18.01 4.80 -41.49
C CYS A 407 -18.43 4.20 -40.15
N VAL A 408 -19.23 4.96 -39.40
CA VAL A 408 -19.58 4.68 -38.01
C VAL A 408 -21.05 4.30 -37.86
N GLY A 409 -21.30 3.06 -37.45
CA GLY A 409 -22.60 2.56 -37.05
C GLY A 409 -22.91 2.82 -35.57
N GLY A 410 -24.16 2.59 -35.18
CA GLY A 410 -24.65 2.75 -33.81
C GLY A 410 -25.01 1.41 -33.16
N MET A 411 -24.53 1.20 -31.93
CA MET A 411 -24.88 0.03 -31.09
C MET A 411 -25.73 0.42 -29.88
N ASN A 412 -26.59 -0.50 -29.46
CA ASN A 412 -27.40 -0.41 -28.25
C ASN A 412 -26.54 -0.65 -26.98
N PRO A 413 -27.02 -0.32 -25.77
CA PRO A 413 -26.30 -0.58 -24.53
C PRO A 413 -25.93 -2.05 -24.25
N ASP A 414 -26.57 -3.00 -24.94
CA ASP A 414 -26.25 -4.44 -24.89
C ASP A 414 -25.22 -4.88 -25.96
N ALA A 415 -24.57 -3.90 -26.61
CA ALA A 415 -23.59 -4.05 -27.69
C ALA A 415 -24.12 -4.64 -29.01
N THR A 416 -25.43 -4.90 -29.13
CA THR A 416 -26.04 -5.27 -30.42
C THR A 416 -26.15 -4.06 -31.34
N VAL A 417 -26.15 -4.28 -32.66
CA VAL A 417 -26.42 -3.19 -33.60
C VAL A 417 -27.81 -2.59 -33.34
N SER A 418 -27.90 -1.26 -33.27
CA SER A 418 -29.18 -0.59 -33.04
C SER A 418 -30.11 -0.79 -34.23
N GLY A 419 -31.41 -1.02 -33.97
CA GLY A 419 -32.38 -1.27 -35.03
C GLY A 419 -32.53 -0.13 -36.04
N GLY A 420 -32.26 1.12 -35.61
CA GLY A 420 -32.22 2.29 -36.48
C GLY A 420 -30.89 2.48 -37.20
N SER A 421 -29.79 1.90 -36.72
CA SER A 421 -28.48 2.05 -37.38
C SER A 421 -28.48 1.31 -38.71
N ASN A 422 -27.96 1.94 -39.76
CA ASN A 422 -27.47 1.19 -40.91
C ASN A 422 -26.30 0.29 -40.51
N TRP A 423 -26.10 -0.83 -41.22
CA TRP A 423 -25.07 -1.82 -40.89
C TRP A 423 -24.32 -2.35 -42.11
N GLY A 424 -23.17 -2.97 -41.86
CA GLY A 424 -22.34 -3.63 -42.87
C GLY A 424 -22.36 -5.16 -42.75
N THR A 425 -22.26 -5.83 -43.89
CA THR A 425 -22.08 -7.28 -44.04
C THR A 425 -20.70 -7.66 -44.57
N LYS A 426 -19.88 -6.69 -45.02
CA LYS A 426 -18.52 -6.85 -45.54
C LYS A 426 -17.50 -6.19 -44.62
N ASP A 427 -16.32 -6.79 -44.47
CA ASP A 427 -15.18 -6.18 -43.79
C ASP A 427 -14.31 -5.42 -44.82
N LEU A 428 -14.80 -4.26 -45.25
CA LEU A 428 -14.17 -3.38 -46.23
C LEU A 428 -14.31 -1.93 -45.77
N THR A 429 -13.38 -1.06 -46.19
CA THR A 429 -13.42 0.40 -45.93
C THR A 429 -14.59 1.10 -46.61
N THR A 430 -15.28 0.43 -47.54
CA THR A 430 -16.49 0.91 -48.20
C THR A 430 -17.77 0.31 -47.59
N SER A 431 -17.72 -0.14 -46.34
CA SER A 431 -18.86 -0.63 -45.55
C SER A 431 -18.87 0.08 -44.19
N VAL A 432 -19.80 -0.29 -43.30
CA VAL A 432 -19.72 0.16 -41.89
C VAL A 432 -18.51 -0.49 -41.25
N GLU A 433 -17.55 0.33 -40.82
CA GLU A 433 -16.23 -0.13 -40.40
C GLU A 433 -16.15 -0.35 -38.89
N ILE A 434 -16.79 0.52 -38.10
CA ILE A 434 -16.78 0.48 -36.64
C ILE A 434 -18.12 0.96 -36.07
N TYR A 435 -18.45 0.52 -34.86
CA TYR A 435 -19.69 0.87 -34.17
C TYR A 435 -19.40 1.60 -32.87
N GLY A 436 -20.07 2.74 -32.67
CA GLY A 436 -20.06 3.54 -31.44
C GLY A 436 -21.42 3.53 -30.74
N PRO A 437 -21.52 4.07 -29.50
CA PRO A 437 -22.79 4.17 -28.78
C PRO A 437 -23.84 4.93 -29.60
N MET A 438 -24.99 4.30 -29.85
CA MET A 438 -26.09 4.91 -30.60
C MET A 438 -26.72 6.09 -29.83
N CYS A 439 -26.72 6.01 -28.51
CA CYS A 439 -27.42 6.93 -27.62
C CYS A 439 -26.49 7.38 -26.50
N VAL A 440 -26.43 8.69 -26.26
CA VAL A 440 -25.72 9.30 -25.12
C VAL A 440 -26.61 10.37 -24.45
N PRO A 441 -26.42 10.68 -23.16
CA PRO A 441 -26.99 11.86 -22.53
C PRO A 441 -26.51 13.11 -23.29
N GLY A 442 -27.44 14.00 -23.60
CA GLY A 442 -27.17 15.34 -24.11
C GLY A 442 -28.19 16.32 -23.53
N LEU A 443 -28.14 17.59 -23.93
CA LEU A 443 -29.11 18.57 -23.44
C LEU A 443 -30.53 18.28 -23.93
N THR A 444 -31.50 18.52 -23.05
CA THR A 444 -32.94 18.38 -23.35
C THR A 444 -33.35 19.30 -24.49
N ASP A 445 -32.89 20.53 -24.46
CA ASP A 445 -33.00 21.48 -25.56
C ASP A 445 -31.69 22.27 -25.70
N PRO A 446 -30.83 21.90 -26.65
CA PRO A 446 -29.57 22.61 -26.87
C PRO A 446 -29.78 24.08 -27.31
N GLY A 447 -30.98 24.46 -27.75
CA GLY A 447 -31.36 25.83 -28.10
C GLY A 447 -31.52 26.76 -26.90
N THR A 448 -31.66 26.21 -25.69
CA THR A 448 -31.84 26.96 -24.45
C THR A 448 -30.68 26.67 -23.49
N PRO A 449 -29.44 27.09 -23.81
CA PRO A 449 -28.23 26.72 -23.06
C PRO A 449 -28.21 27.23 -21.60
N ALA A 450 -29.12 28.10 -21.20
CA ALA A 450 -29.30 28.46 -19.78
C ALA A 450 -29.96 27.33 -18.96
N VAL A 451 -30.59 26.35 -19.62
CA VAL A 451 -31.27 25.22 -19.00
C VAL A 451 -30.35 23.99 -19.06
N ASN A 452 -29.81 23.61 -17.91
CA ASN A 452 -28.92 22.47 -17.76
C ASN A 452 -29.69 21.20 -17.38
N THR A 453 -30.58 20.75 -18.27
CA THR A 453 -31.30 19.49 -18.12
C THR A 453 -30.97 18.56 -19.27
N THR A 454 -30.91 17.27 -19.01
CA THR A 454 -30.42 16.27 -19.95
C THR A 454 -31.51 15.29 -20.40
N LYS A 455 -31.38 14.85 -21.65
CA LYS A 455 -32.17 13.76 -22.23
C LYS A 455 -31.27 12.88 -23.08
N THR A 456 -31.65 11.62 -23.21
CA THR A 456 -30.98 10.72 -24.14
C THR A 456 -31.19 11.17 -25.58
N THR A 457 -30.09 11.41 -26.29
CA THR A 457 -30.08 11.72 -27.73
C THR A 457 -29.51 10.53 -28.48
N CYS A 458 -30.19 10.10 -29.55
CA CYS A 458 -29.85 8.89 -30.29
C CYS A 458 -29.68 9.13 -31.79
N GLY A 459 -28.72 8.44 -32.41
CA GLY A 459 -28.48 8.46 -33.85
C GLY A 459 -27.07 8.00 -34.20
N THR A 460 -26.85 7.52 -35.42
CA THR A 460 -25.48 7.34 -35.95
C THR A 460 -24.74 8.66 -36.05
N SER A 461 -25.47 9.78 -36.13
CA SER A 461 -24.96 11.14 -35.98
C SER A 461 -24.43 11.47 -34.59
N VAL A 462 -24.77 10.69 -33.56
CA VAL A 462 -24.20 10.73 -32.20
C VAL A 462 -23.03 9.75 -32.07
N ALA A 463 -23.14 8.56 -32.67
CA ALA A 463 -22.06 7.56 -32.65
C ALA A 463 -20.80 8.05 -33.38
N SER A 464 -20.96 8.72 -34.53
CA SER A 464 -19.86 9.24 -35.34
C SER A 464 -18.95 10.24 -34.60
N PRO A 465 -19.46 11.34 -34.01
CA PRO A 465 -18.61 12.28 -33.27
C PRO A 465 -18.01 11.65 -32.01
N PHE A 466 -18.69 10.67 -31.41
CA PHE A 466 -18.16 9.91 -30.29
C PHE A 466 -16.91 9.10 -30.70
N VAL A 467 -16.97 8.34 -31.80
CA VAL A 467 -15.81 7.60 -32.33
C VAL A 467 -14.69 8.54 -32.77
N GLY A 468 -15.02 9.64 -33.45
CA GLY A 468 -14.02 10.66 -33.77
C GLY A 468 -13.43 11.31 -32.50
N GLY A 469 -14.19 11.34 -31.41
CA GLY A 469 -13.70 11.78 -30.11
C GLY A 469 -12.67 10.81 -29.50
N VAL A 470 -12.90 9.50 -29.64
CA VAL A 470 -11.89 8.50 -29.28
C VAL A 470 -10.65 8.62 -30.16
N ALA A 471 -10.81 8.90 -31.45
CA ALA A 471 -9.67 9.19 -32.33
C ALA A 471 -8.83 10.39 -31.84
N ALA A 472 -9.48 11.45 -31.35
CA ALA A 472 -8.81 12.59 -30.76
C ALA A 472 -8.02 12.21 -29.50
N LEU A 473 -8.49 11.27 -28.68
CA LEU A 473 -7.72 10.75 -27.54
C LEU A 473 -6.46 10.00 -27.99
N VAL A 474 -6.54 9.21 -29.06
CA VAL A 474 -5.38 8.52 -29.66
C VAL A 474 -4.36 9.53 -30.21
N MET A 475 -4.82 10.59 -30.89
CA MET A 475 -3.96 11.69 -31.34
C MET A 475 -3.38 12.49 -30.16
N ALA A 476 -4.07 12.52 -29.02
CA ALA A 476 -3.56 13.15 -27.82
C ALA A 476 -2.40 12.36 -27.18
N ALA A 477 -2.52 11.03 -27.17
CA ALA A 477 -1.48 10.10 -26.72
C ALA A 477 -0.18 10.28 -27.53
N ASP A 478 -0.27 10.28 -28.86
CA ASP A 478 0.84 10.51 -29.76
C ASP A 478 0.47 11.45 -30.93
N PRO A 479 0.85 12.75 -30.84
CA PRO A 479 0.59 13.74 -31.88
C PRO A 479 1.31 13.50 -33.21
N MET A 480 2.27 12.57 -33.25
CA MET A 480 3.02 12.24 -34.48
C MET A 480 2.30 11.20 -35.35
N LEU A 481 1.21 10.60 -34.86
CA LEU A 481 0.43 9.64 -35.62
C LEU A 481 -0.29 10.31 -36.80
N THR A 482 -0.16 9.70 -37.97
CA THR A 482 -1.00 10.04 -39.12
C THR A 482 -2.43 9.55 -38.93
N SER A 483 -3.40 10.17 -39.60
CA SER A 483 -4.80 9.73 -39.56
C SER A 483 -4.99 8.26 -39.99
N GLU A 484 -4.15 7.74 -40.89
CA GLU A 484 -4.17 6.33 -41.29
C GLU A 484 -3.69 5.40 -40.18
N GLN A 485 -2.68 5.81 -39.40
CA GLN A 485 -2.25 5.07 -38.21
C GLN A 485 -3.31 5.10 -37.12
N VAL A 486 -3.93 6.26 -36.87
CA VAL A 486 -5.03 6.38 -35.90
C VAL A 486 -6.20 5.48 -36.30
N ARG A 487 -6.66 5.53 -37.56
CA ARG A 487 -7.72 4.63 -38.06
C ARG A 487 -7.38 3.16 -37.85
N ARG A 488 -6.12 2.77 -38.11
CA ARG A 488 -5.63 1.41 -37.89
C ARG A 488 -5.69 1.02 -36.42
N ILE A 489 -5.18 1.85 -35.51
CA ILE A 489 -5.23 1.62 -34.06
C ILE A 489 -6.67 1.39 -33.63
N LEU A 490 -7.61 2.27 -34.01
CA LEU A 490 -9.03 2.12 -33.66
C LEU A 490 -9.63 0.79 -34.15
N ASN A 491 -9.22 0.30 -35.32
CA ASN A 491 -9.71 -0.96 -35.87
C ASN A 491 -9.08 -2.19 -35.21
N ASP A 492 -7.77 -2.13 -34.95
CA ASP A 492 -6.99 -3.26 -34.43
C ASP A 492 -7.28 -3.49 -32.94
N THR A 493 -7.61 -2.42 -32.20
CA THR A 493 -7.94 -2.50 -30.76
C THR A 493 -9.43 -2.64 -30.48
N ALA A 494 -10.30 -2.50 -31.49
CA ALA A 494 -11.74 -2.65 -31.31
C ALA A 494 -12.12 -4.04 -30.82
N HIS A 495 -13.16 -4.11 -29.98
CA HIS A 495 -13.79 -5.39 -29.67
C HIS A 495 -14.43 -5.97 -30.94
N VAL A 496 -14.18 -7.23 -31.24
CA VAL A 496 -14.78 -7.91 -32.39
C VAL A 496 -15.89 -8.85 -31.93
N GLY A 497 -17.10 -8.65 -32.47
CA GLY A 497 -18.28 -9.46 -32.18
C GLY A 497 -19.28 -8.79 -31.26
N GLY A 498 -20.43 -9.44 -31.07
CA GLY A 498 -21.51 -8.97 -30.18
C GLY A 498 -22.58 -8.11 -30.86
N LEU A 499 -22.36 -7.62 -32.08
CA LEU A 499 -23.32 -6.75 -32.80
C LEU A 499 -24.57 -7.50 -33.32
N GLY A 500 -24.64 -8.82 -33.13
CA GLY A 500 -25.75 -9.67 -33.58
C GLY A 500 -25.61 -10.13 -35.04
N GLY A 501 -26.48 -11.04 -35.45
CA GLY A 501 -26.35 -11.79 -36.72
C GLY A 501 -26.57 -10.99 -38.01
N LYS A 502 -27.06 -9.74 -37.94
CA LYS A 502 -27.21 -8.87 -39.12
C LYS A 502 -25.89 -8.30 -39.61
N VAL A 503 -24.96 -8.07 -38.68
CA VAL A 503 -23.63 -7.58 -38.99
C VAL A 503 -22.79 -8.82 -39.27
N THR A 504 -22.26 -8.97 -40.48
CA THR A 504 -21.32 -10.07 -40.81
C THR A 504 -19.97 -9.55 -41.29
N GLY A 505 -19.84 -8.22 -41.38
CA GLY A 505 -18.61 -7.53 -41.77
C GLY A 505 -17.66 -7.38 -40.60
N SER A 506 -17.12 -6.18 -40.41
CA SER A 506 -16.06 -5.90 -39.44
C SER A 506 -16.39 -6.33 -38.00
N GLN A 507 -17.67 -6.22 -37.59
CA GLN A 507 -18.11 -6.51 -36.23
C GLN A 507 -17.36 -5.72 -35.14
N ARG A 508 -16.67 -4.62 -35.50
CA ARG A 508 -15.81 -3.83 -34.62
C ARG A 508 -16.64 -2.88 -33.76
N ARG A 509 -16.50 -2.95 -32.44
CA ARG A 509 -17.07 -2.01 -31.46
C ARG A 509 -15.92 -1.22 -30.84
N ILE A 510 -16.08 0.10 -30.78
CA ILE A 510 -15.03 1.01 -30.31
C ILE A 510 -14.55 0.68 -28.89
N ASP A 511 -13.23 0.61 -28.71
CA ASP A 511 -12.55 0.47 -27.42
C ASP A 511 -11.52 1.61 -27.29
N ALA A 512 -11.86 2.63 -26.52
CA ALA A 512 -11.04 3.80 -26.29
C ALA A 512 -9.84 3.51 -25.37
N LEU A 513 -10.01 2.66 -24.36
CA LEU A 513 -8.93 2.34 -23.43
C LEU A 513 -7.82 1.57 -24.14
N ALA A 514 -8.18 0.54 -24.91
CA ALA A 514 -7.22 -0.22 -25.69
C ALA A 514 -6.56 0.62 -26.77
N ALA A 515 -7.31 1.49 -27.47
CA ALA A 515 -6.75 2.36 -28.50
C ALA A 515 -5.73 3.37 -27.95
N VAL A 516 -6.03 4.02 -26.83
CA VAL A 516 -5.11 4.96 -26.18
C VAL A 516 -3.91 4.21 -25.59
N ALA A 517 -4.11 3.03 -25.04
CA ALA A 517 -3.03 2.21 -24.50
C ALA A 517 -2.05 1.74 -25.58
N GLU A 518 -2.54 1.31 -26.74
CA GLU A 518 -1.72 0.97 -27.91
C GLU A 518 -0.87 2.17 -28.36
N ALA A 519 -1.47 3.36 -28.44
CA ALA A 519 -0.75 4.58 -28.82
C ALA A 519 0.33 5.01 -27.79
N LEU A 520 0.19 4.61 -26.52
CA LEU A 520 1.13 4.90 -25.45
C LEU A 520 2.12 3.75 -25.18
N ASP A 521 2.03 2.63 -25.91
CA ASP A 521 2.79 1.39 -25.64
C ASP A 521 2.58 0.89 -24.19
N VAL A 522 1.33 0.91 -23.72
CA VAL A 522 0.93 0.46 -22.39
C VAL A 522 0.14 -0.84 -22.48
N THR A 523 0.57 -1.86 -21.76
CA THR A 523 -0.21 -3.11 -21.62
C THR A 523 -1.30 -2.94 -20.57
N VAL A 524 -2.56 -2.92 -20.98
CA VAL A 524 -3.72 -2.89 -20.09
C VAL A 524 -4.00 -4.31 -19.58
N GLY A 525 -3.67 -4.56 -18.31
CA GLY A 525 -3.79 -5.89 -17.71
C GLY A 525 -4.15 -5.85 -16.22
N LYS A 526 -4.20 -7.05 -15.61
CA LYS A 526 -4.33 -7.20 -14.15
C LYS A 526 -3.15 -6.52 -13.44
N PRO A 527 -3.32 -6.07 -12.19
CA PRO A 527 -2.22 -5.57 -11.38
C PRO A 527 -0.99 -6.48 -11.40
N ALA A 528 0.19 -5.88 -11.57
CA ALA A 528 1.46 -6.55 -11.40
C ALA A 528 1.75 -6.65 -9.90
N VAL A 529 1.71 -7.87 -9.36
CA VAL A 529 1.94 -8.13 -7.93
C VAL A 529 3.28 -8.84 -7.75
N SER A 530 4.07 -8.40 -6.78
CA SER A 530 5.33 -9.04 -6.41
C SER A 530 5.44 -9.23 -4.90
N ILE A 531 6.05 -10.33 -4.48
CA ILE A 531 6.37 -10.61 -3.08
C ILE A 531 7.88 -10.51 -2.91
N SER A 532 8.30 -9.58 -2.05
CA SER A 532 9.70 -9.40 -1.69
C SER A 532 10.09 -10.22 -0.46
N THR A 533 9.21 -10.36 0.54
CA THR A 533 9.32 -11.31 1.65
C THR A 533 7.93 -11.79 2.07
N PRO A 534 7.75 -13.07 2.46
CA PRO A 534 8.78 -14.11 2.59
C PRO A 534 9.26 -14.67 1.24
N LYS A 535 10.40 -15.37 1.23
CA LYS A 535 10.89 -16.08 0.05
C LYS A 535 10.36 -17.52 0.01
N THR A 536 10.15 -18.04 -1.19
CA THR A 536 9.77 -19.46 -1.38
C THR A 536 10.81 -20.40 -0.75
N LYS A 537 10.33 -21.42 -0.04
CA LYS A 537 11.07 -22.41 0.80
C LYS A 537 11.68 -21.85 2.09
N GLN A 538 11.39 -20.60 2.45
CA GLN A 538 11.78 -20.09 3.76
C GLN A 538 11.06 -20.86 4.87
N LYS A 539 11.77 -21.10 5.96
CA LYS A 539 11.28 -21.80 7.14
C LYS A 539 11.13 -20.85 8.32
N PHE A 540 10.09 -21.05 9.09
CA PHE A 540 9.80 -20.32 10.32
C PHE A 540 9.52 -21.32 11.45
N ALA A 541 9.86 -20.96 12.68
CA ALA A 541 9.37 -21.68 13.86
C ALA A 541 7.91 -21.30 14.13
N VAL A 542 7.15 -22.17 14.80
CA VAL A 542 5.84 -21.77 15.34
C VAL A 542 6.05 -20.59 16.30
N GLY A 543 5.15 -19.60 16.27
CA GLY A 543 5.28 -18.38 17.09
C GLY A 543 6.26 -17.34 16.54
N GLN A 544 7.04 -17.66 15.52
CA GLN A 544 7.89 -16.68 14.83
C GLN A 544 7.05 -15.78 13.92
N SER A 545 7.28 -14.46 14.00
CA SER A 545 6.67 -13.50 13.09
C SER A 545 7.18 -13.63 11.66
N VAL A 546 6.30 -13.43 10.69
CA VAL A 546 6.62 -13.46 9.26
C VAL A 546 6.36 -12.08 8.68
N ASP A 547 7.41 -11.44 8.17
CA ASP A 547 7.31 -10.20 7.42
C ASP A 547 6.68 -10.43 6.06
N LEU A 548 5.69 -9.62 5.73
CA LEU A 548 4.89 -9.66 4.50
C LEU A 548 5.11 -8.35 3.74
N TRP A 549 6.09 -8.35 2.84
CA TRP A 549 6.39 -7.17 2.02
C TRP A 549 6.22 -7.49 0.55
N GLY A 550 5.48 -6.65 -0.14
CA GLY A 550 5.20 -6.80 -1.56
C GLY A 550 4.81 -5.48 -2.18
N THR A 551 4.76 -5.48 -3.51
CA THR A 551 4.27 -4.34 -4.29
C THR A 551 3.14 -4.80 -5.18
N ALA A 552 2.21 -3.88 -5.46
CA ALA A 552 1.21 -4.04 -6.50
C ALA A 552 1.08 -2.73 -7.25
N THR A 553 1.14 -2.78 -8.58
CA THR A 553 0.91 -1.63 -9.44
C THR A 553 -0.09 -1.98 -10.53
N ASP A 554 -1.01 -1.07 -10.84
CA ASP A 554 -1.89 -1.21 -12.00
C ASP A 554 -1.22 -0.75 -13.31
N PHE A 555 -1.98 -0.77 -14.40
CA PHE A 555 -1.54 -0.33 -15.73
C PHE A 555 -1.32 1.19 -15.84
N LEU A 556 -1.86 1.99 -14.90
CA LEU A 556 -1.59 3.43 -14.78
C LEU A 556 -0.24 3.67 -14.09
N GLY A 557 0.35 2.65 -13.48
CA GLY A 557 1.51 2.76 -12.60
C GLY A 557 1.15 3.20 -11.18
N LYS A 558 -0.14 3.18 -10.82
CA LYS A 558 -0.61 3.51 -9.48
C LYS A 558 -0.35 2.34 -8.54
N GLU A 559 0.22 2.62 -7.38
CA GLU A 559 0.38 1.62 -6.32
C GLU A 559 -0.98 1.23 -5.73
N LEU A 560 -1.17 -0.07 -5.51
CA LEU A 560 -2.40 -0.64 -4.98
C LEU A 560 -2.16 -1.28 -3.61
N PRO A 561 -3.16 -1.23 -2.71
CA PRO A 561 -3.09 -1.96 -1.45
C PRO A 561 -3.08 -3.47 -1.70
N LEU A 562 -2.25 -4.18 -0.93
CA LEU A 562 -2.18 -5.64 -0.94
C LEU A 562 -3.07 -6.25 0.14
N THR A 563 -3.69 -7.38 -0.18
CA THR A 563 -4.29 -8.31 0.78
C THR A 563 -3.48 -9.60 0.79
N TRP A 564 -3.16 -10.10 1.98
CA TRP A 564 -2.36 -11.30 2.19
C TRP A 564 -3.21 -12.44 2.75
N THR A 565 -3.03 -13.64 2.19
CA THR A 565 -3.73 -14.85 2.61
C THR A 565 -2.79 -16.04 2.70
N SER A 566 -3.16 -17.03 3.49
CA SER A 566 -2.51 -18.32 3.69
C SER A 566 -3.47 -19.43 3.32
N SER A 567 -2.97 -20.47 2.66
CA SER A 567 -3.76 -21.67 2.36
C SER A 567 -4.25 -22.44 3.58
N ILE A 568 -3.71 -22.14 4.77
CA ILE A 568 -4.08 -22.79 6.04
C ILE A 568 -4.84 -21.80 6.94
N ASP A 569 -4.21 -20.68 7.28
CA ASP A 569 -4.73 -19.69 8.24
C ASP A 569 -5.73 -18.67 7.66
N GLY A 570 -5.97 -18.67 6.35
CA GLY A 570 -6.90 -17.72 5.72
C GLY A 570 -6.32 -16.32 5.60
N GLU A 571 -7.10 -15.28 5.92
CA GLU A 571 -6.66 -13.88 5.82
C GLU A 571 -5.60 -13.55 6.87
N LEU A 572 -4.48 -12.97 6.42
CA LEU A 572 -3.33 -12.68 7.28
C LEU A 572 -3.23 -11.19 7.64
N ALA A 573 -3.24 -10.33 6.63
CA ALA A 573 -3.01 -8.89 6.79
C ALA A 573 -3.33 -8.12 5.50
N THR A 574 -3.34 -6.79 5.60
CA THR A 574 -3.34 -5.87 4.46
C THR A 574 -2.14 -4.92 4.53
N GLY A 575 -1.73 -4.38 3.38
CA GLY A 575 -0.63 -3.42 3.24
C GLY A 575 0.58 -3.95 2.48
N SER A 576 1.36 -3.03 1.90
CA SER A 576 2.58 -3.31 1.13
C SER A 576 3.75 -3.73 2.00
N GLN A 577 3.80 -3.24 3.24
CA GLN A 577 4.76 -3.65 4.27
C GLN A 577 4.02 -3.90 5.59
N THR A 578 3.86 -5.16 5.94
CA THR A 578 3.19 -5.59 7.17
C THR A 578 3.84 -6.88 7.68
N PHE A 579 3.31 -7.46 8.76
CA PHE A 579 3.75 -8.74 9.28
C PHE A 579 2.57 -9.52 9.87
N VAL A 580 2.70 -10.85 9.92
CA VAL A 580 1.82 -11.71 10.70
C VAL A 580 2.59 -12.20 11.94
N PRO A 581 2.02 -12.10 13.17
CA PRO A 581 2.72 -12.47 14.39
C PRO A 581 3.17 -13.93 14.44
N SER A 582 2.37 -14.83 13.86
CA SER A 582 2.68 -16.26 13.76
C SER A 582 1.78 -16.91 12.72
N LEU A 583 2.29 -17.96 12.07
CA LEU A 583 1.50 -18.88 11.25
C LEU A 583 1.36 -20.23 11.97
N SER A 584 0.30 -20.99 11.67
CA SER A 584 0.14 -22.35 12.22
C SER A 584 1.21 -23.31 11.68
N ALA A 585 1.45 -24.45 12.32
CA ALA A 585 2.42 -25.42 11.82
C ALA A 585 1.97 -26.02 10.47
N GLY A 586 2.87 -26.09 9.48
CA GLY A 586 2.56 -26.67 8.18
C GLY A 586 3.23 -25.99 6.99
N SER A 587 2.84 -26.40 5.79
CA SER A 587 3.30 -25.79 4.53
C SER A 587 2.25 -24.81 4.03
N HIS A 588 2.57 -23.52 4.02
CA HIS A 588 1.66 -22.45 3.63
C HIS A 588 1.96 -22.00 2.20
N VAL A 589 0.91 -21.82 1.40
CA VAL A 589 0.97 -20.96 0.22
C VAL A 589 0.49 -19.58 0.62
N VAL A 590 1.43 -18.66 0.82
CA VAL A 590 1.15 -17.26 1.14
C VAL A 590 0.93 -16.52 -0.16
N THR A 591 -0.23 -15.89 -0.31
CA THR A 591 -0.65 -15.19 -1.52
C THR A 591 -0.91 -13.72 -1.22
N ALA A 592 -0.25 -12.84 -1.95
CA ALA A 592 -0.54 -11.42 -2.01
C ALA A 592 -1.44 -11.15 -3.22
N SER A 593 -2.50 -10.37 -3.06
CA SER A 593 -3.39 -9.97 -4.15
C SER A 593 -3.71 -8.48 -4.10
N ALA A 594 -3.97 -7.89 -5.26
CA ALA A 594 -4.46 -6.52 -5.40
C ALA A 594 -5.52 -6.47 -6.51
N THR A 595 -6.48 -5.58 -6.36
CA THR A 595 -7.56 -5.34 -7.33
C THR A 595 -7.51 -3.87 -7.77
N ASP A 596 -7.51 -3.62 -9.08
CA ASP A 596 -7.52 -2.27 -9.62
C ASP A 596 -8.92 -1.63 -9.64
N SER A 597 -9.00 -0.37 -10.07
CA SER A 597 -10.25 0.37 -10.23
C SER A 597 -11.21 -0.23 -11.27
N LEU A 598 -10.72 -1.09 -12.16
CA LEU A 598 -11.53 -1.82 -13.15
C LEU A 598 -12.02 -3.17 -12.61
N GLY A 599 -11.73 -3.51 -11.35
CA GLY A 599 -12.13 -4.75 -10.71
C GLY A 599 -11.29 -5.97 -11.10
N ARG A 600 -10.13 -5.77 -11.73
CA ARG A 600 -9.23 -6.86 -12.13
C ARG A 600 -8.27 -7.19 -11.00
N THR A 601 -8.19 -8.46 -10.63
CA THR A 601 -7.30 -8.92 -9.56
C THR A 601 -6.04 -9.57 -10.11
N GLY A 602 -4.89 -9.08 -9.66
CA GLY A 602 -3.57 -9.70 -9.81
C GLY A 602 -3.13 -10.36 -8.51
N SER A 603 -2.25 -11.36 -8.59
CA SER A 603 -1.71 -12.02 -7.40
C SER A 603 -0.32 -12.62 -7.62
N ALA A 604 0.41 -12.80 -6.53
CA ALA A 604 1.65 -13.57 -6.47
C ALA A 604 1.60 -14.48 -5.23
N SER A 605 2.27 -15.63 -5.30
CA SER A 605 2.30 -16.59 -4.19
C SER A 605 3.70 -17.13 -3.94
N VAL A 606 4.00 -17.40 -2.67
CA VAL A 606 5.22 -18.06 -2.22
C VAL A 606 4.87 -19.21 -1.27
N THR A 607 5.68 -20.27 -1.28
CA THR A 607 5.49 -21.39 -0.35
C THR A 607 6.47 -21.26 0.81
N VAL A 608 5.98 -21.24 2.04
CA VAL A 608 6.79 -21.24 3.26
C VAL A 608 6.45 -22.44 4.13
N THR A 609 7.34 -22.82 5.05
CA THR A 609 7.09 -23.94 5.96
C THR A 609 7.29 -23.49 7.40
N VAL A 610 6.25 -23.66 8.21
CA VAL A 610 6.30 -23.44 9.65
C VAL A 610 6.55 -24.79 10.31
N VAL A 611 7.64 -24.89 11.06
CA VAL A 611 8.08 -26.12 11.72
C VAL A 611 7.85 -25.97 13.22
N ASP A 612 7.20 -26.97 13.79
CA ASP A 612 7.07 -27.18 15.24
C ASP A 612 8.17 -28.18 15.67
N SER A 613 9.13 -27.69 16.43
CA SER A 613 10.32 -28.40 16.90
C SER A 613 10.00 -29.11 18.21
N PRO A 614 10.39 -30.40 18.38
CA PRO A 614 10.10 -31.10 19.61
C PRO A 614 10.79 -30.45 20.82
N THR A 615 10.04 -30.26 21.89
CA THR A 615 10.55 -29.80 23.18
C THR A 615 11.64 -30.74 23.70
N LYS A 616 12.66 -30.21 24.37
CA LYS A 616 13.72 -30.97 25.03
C LYS A 616 13.47 -31.04 26.54
N VAL A 617 13.65 -32.21 27.16
CA VAL A 617 13.53 -32.40 28.61
C VAL A 617 14.71 -33.17 29.19
N ALA A 618 15.10 -32.85 30.43
CA ALA A 618 16.16 -33.55 31.15
C ALA A 618 15.85 -33.71 32.64
N ILE A 619 16.26 -34.84 33.23
CA ILE A 619 16.23 -35.08 34.68
C ILE A 619 17.56 -34.60 35.28
N VAL A 620 17.49 -33.73 36.26
CA VAL A 620 18.63 -33.32 37.09
C VAL A 620 18.70 -34.21 38.34
N SER A 621 17.56 -34.42 39.00
CA SER A 621 17.42 -35.26 40.20
C SER A 621 16.27 -36.27 40.06
N PRO A 622 16.43 -37.55 40.47
CA PRO A 622 17.60 -38.13 41.16
C PRO A 622 18.84 -38.18 40.25
N PRO A 623 20.08 -38.21 40.77
CA PRO A 623 21.26 -38.44 39.94
C PRO A 623 21.32 -39.88 39.40
N ALA A 624 22.02 -40.08 38.28
CA ALA A 624 22.16 -41.40 37.67
C ALA A 624 22.93 -42.35 38.61
N GLY A 625 22.41 -43.58 38.78
CA GLY A 625 23.03 -44.59 39.65
C GLY A 625 22.81 -44.37 41.15
N LEU A 626 21.91 -43.46 41.54
CA LEU A 626 21.57 -43.23 42.94
C LEU A 626 21.15 -44.54 43.63
N THR A 627 21.78 -44.82 44.77
CA THR A 627 21.40 -45.88 45.70
C THR A 627 21.13 -45.24 47.05
N LEU A 628 19.95 -45.49 47.62
CA LEU A 628 19.52 -44.86 48.86
C LEU A 628 18.83 -45.85 49.81
N VAL A 629 18.65 -45.47 51.07
CA VAL A 629 18.07 -46.34 52.10
C VAL A 629 16.57 -46.05 52.23
N ALA A 630 15.76 -47.09 52.40
CA ALA A 630 14.31 -46.96 52.52
C ALA A 630 13.87 -45.89 53.54
N GLY A 631 12.77 -45.19 53.22
CA GLY A 631 12.17 -44.15 54.05
C GLY A 631 12.75 -42.74 53.84
N GLN A 632 13.60 -42.50 52.84
CA GLN A 632 14.12 -41.16 52.51
C GLN A 632 13.25 -40.52 51.44
N PRO A 633 12.83 -39.25 51.59
CA PRO A 633 12.20 -38.56 50.47
C PRO A 633 13.22 -38.34 49.35
N VAL A 634 12.78 -38.41 48.09
CA VAL A 634 13.63 -38.15 46.92
C VAL A 634 13.13 -36.90 46.21
N GLY A 635 13.97 -35.86 46.17
CA GLY A 635 13.70 -34.65 45.39
C GLY A 635 13.79 -34.95 43.90
N LEU A 636 12.73 -34.63 43.17
CA LEU A 636 12.65 -34.74 41.71
C LEU A 636 12.83 -33.34 41.12
N LEU A 637 13.80 -33.21 40.21
CA LEU A 637 14.13 -31.94 39.57
C LEU A 637 14.38 -32.16 38.10
N GLY A 638 13.67 -31.42 37.26
CA GLY A 638 13.66 -31.55 35.81
C GLY A 638 13.81 -30.19 35.16
N THR A 639 14.25 -30.20 33.91
CA THR A 639 14.38 -29.01 33.06
C THR A 639 13.71 -29.28 31.72
N SER A 640 13.11 -28.25 31.14
CA SER A 640 12.51 -28.30 29.80
C SER A 640 12.94 -27.07 29.00
N ASN A 641 12.98 -27.23 27.68
CA ASN A 641 13.22 -26.16 26.73
C ASN A 641 12.42 -26.44 25.47
N ASP A 642 11.52 -25.54 25.12
CA ASP A 642 10.92 -25.52 23.79
C ASP A 642 11.81 -24.65 22.88
N PRO A 643 12.31 -25.18 21.74
CA PRO A 643 13.10 -24.37 20.81
C PRO A 643 12.32 -23.23 20.14
N ASP A 644 10.99 -23.33 20.09
CA ASP A 644 10.14 -22.39 19.36
C ASP A 644 9.46 -21.36 20.28
N GLU A 645 9.48 -21.57 21.60
CA GLU A 645 8.96 -20.63 22.59
C GLU A 645 10.03 -20.04 23.50
N PHE A 646 9.75 -18.85 24.04
CA PHE A 646 10.63 -18.21 25.01
C PHE A 646 10.39 -18.73 26.43
N GLY A 647 11.31 -19.57 26.92
CA GLY A 647 11.35 -20.05 28.31
C GLY A 647 11.20 -21.57 28.45
N PRO A 648 11.17 -22.10 29.69
CA PRO A 648 10.83 -23.50 29.91
C PRO A 648 9.33 -23.70 29.67
N VAL A 649 8.95 -24.93 29.31
CA VAL A 649 7.55 -25.33 29.23
C VAL A 649 6.86 -25.05 30.58
N PRO A 650 5.60 -24.58 30.63
CA PRO A 650 4.91 -24.32 31.89
C PRO A 650 4.80 -25.55 32.80
N ASP A 651 4.88 -25.35 34.12
CA ASP A 651 4.80 -26.43 35.13
C ASP A 651 3.57 -27.34 34.97
N ALA A 652 2.45 -26.77 34.51
CA ALA A 652 1.22 -27.52 34.27
C ALA A 652 1.30 -28.53 33.13
N GLN A 653 2.27 -28.38 32.22
CA GLN A 653 2.43 -29.19 31.00
C GLN A 653 3.60 -30.18 31.07
N VAL A 654 4.29 -30.25 32.22
CA VAL A 654 5.31 -31.26 32.49
C VAL A 654 4.86 -32.20 33.59
N THR A 655 5.18 -33.50 33.45
CA THR A 655 4.75 -34.55 34.38
C THR A 655 5.91 -35.43 34.83
N TRP A 656 5.85 -35.81 36.10
CA TRP A 656 6.63 -36.87 36.71
C TRP A 656 5.79 -38.11 36.87
N THR A 657 6.32 -39.25 36.45
CA THR A 657 5.79 -40.58 36.82
C THR A 657 6.91 -41.40 37.45
N VAL A 658 6.73 -41.82 38.69
CA VAL A 658 7.69 -42.71 39.36
C VAL A 658 7.08 -44.10 39.48
N ARG A 659 7.79 -45.11 38.98
CA ARG A 659 7.41 -46.52 39.07
C ARG A 659 8.38 -47.30 39.95
N ARG A 660 7.85 -48.24 40.74
CA ARG A 660 8.61 -49.30 41.42
C ARG A 660 8.19 -50.63 40.79
N GLY A 661 9.10 -51.25 40.04
CA GLY A 661 8.71 -52.30 39.09
C GLY A 661 7.63 -51.78 38.13
N ASP A 662 6.51 -52.49 38.02
CA ASP A 662 5.37 -52.10 37.17
C ASP A 662 4.35 -51.18 37.88
N THR A 663 4.53 -50.90 39.18
CA THR A 663 3.57 -50.10 39.96
C THR A 663 3.93 -48.62 39.96
N VAL A 664 2.99 -47.76 39.57
CA VAL A 664 3.13 -46.30 39.71
C VAL A 664 2.95 -45.90 41.17
N VAL A 665 3.95 -45.23 41.74
CA VAL A 665 3.98 -44.80 43.15
C VAL A 665 3.91 -43.28 43.32
N LEU A 666 4.11 -42.51 42.24
CA LEU A 666 3.94 -41.07 42.22
C LEU A 666 3.57 -40.58 40.82
N GLU A 667 2.58 -39.71 40.73
CA GLU A 667 2.32 -38.85 39.57
C GLU A 667 2.16 -37.40 40.05
N LYS A 668 2.92 -36.48 39.46
CA LYS A 668 2.90 -35.04 39.79
C LYS A 668 3.20 -34.19 38.57
N THR A 669 2.67 -32.98 38.53
CA THR A 669 3.03 -31.95 37.56
C THR A 669 4.10 -31.01 38.13
N GLY A 670 4.80 -30.30 37.25
CA GLY A 670 5.80 -29.29 37.60
C GLY A 670 7.26 -29.75 37.46
N HIS A 671 8.18 -28.79 37.31
CA HIS A 671 9.63 -29.03 37.19
C HIS A 671 10.25 -29.53 38.50
N GLN A 672 9.53 -29.41 39.62
CA GLN A 672 9.93 -29.88 40.95
C GLN A 672 8.83 -30.72 41.58
N ALA A 673 9.21 -31.87 42.12
CA ALA A 673 8.33 -32.73 42.90
C ALA A 673 9.13 -33.46 43.98
N VAL A 674 8.45 -34.13 44.91
CA VAL A 674 9.09 -34.96 45.93
C VAL A 674 8.39 -36.31 45.96
N LEU A 675 9.16 -37.39 45.83
CA LEU A 675 8.70 -38.73 46.18
C LEU A 675 8.74 -38.84 47.71
N PRO A 676 7.59 -38.97 48.39
CA PRO A 676 7.55 -38.89 49.84
C PRO A 676 8.19 -40.12 50.48
N ALA A 677 8.78 -39.94 51.67
CA ALA A 677 9.52 -40.97 52.40
C ALA A 677 8.78 -42.32 52.53
N ASN A 678 7.46 -42.29 52.76
CA ASN A 678 6.64 -43.50 52.91
C ASN A 678 6.45 -44.30 51.61
N ALA A 679 6.64 -43.67 50.45
CA ALA A 679 6.60 -44.34 49.14
C ALA A 679 7.97 -44.97 48.75
N VAL A 680 9.03 -44.67 49.52
CA VAL A 680 10.40 -45.12 49.28
C VAL A 680 10.69 -46.37 50.10
N THR A 681 10.45 -47.53 49.49
CA THR A 681 10.64 -48.87 50.07
C THR A 681 11.67 -49.64 49.27
N PRO A 682 12.32 -50.69 49.81
CA PRO A 682 13.38 -51.41 49.10
C PRO A 682 12.94 -51.90 47.72
N GLY A 683 13.71 -51.65 46.66
CA GLY A 683 13.37 -52.02 45.29
C GLY A 683 14.02 -51.12 44.23
N ALA A 684 13.80 -51.45 42.95
CA ALA A 684 14.23 -50.65 41.82
C ALA A 684 13.13 -49.66 41.39
N TYR A 685 13.52 -48.42 41.13
CA TYR A 685 12.63 -47.34 40.73
C TYR A 685 13.03 -46.79 39.37
N THR A 686 12.03 -46.44 38.56
CA THR A 686 12.18 -45.70 37.30
C THR A 686 11.38 -44.42 37.38
N VAL A 687 12.06 -43.30 37.24
CA VAL A 687 11.47 -41.95 37.17
C VAL A 687 11.39 -41.53 35.72
N THR A 688 10.21 -41.15 35.27
CA THR A 688 9.97 -40.54 33.96
C THR A 688 9.64 -39.06 34.15
N PHE A 689 10.32 -38.17 33.42
CA PHE A 689 9.94 -36.77 33.28
C PHE A 689 9.54 -36.51 31.83
N ALA A 690 8.35 -35.95 31.61
CA ALA A 690 7.76 -35.85 30.28
C ALA A 690 7.02 -34.53 30.07
N THR A 691 6.90 -34.16 28.81
CA THR A 691 6.05 -33.10 28.26
C THR A 691 5.33 -33.64 27.02
N ALA A 692 4.51 -32.82 26.36
CA ALA A 692 3.89 -33.21 25.09
C ALA A 692 5.00 -33.52 24.05
N GLY A 693 5.04 -34.76 23.56
CA GLY A 693 5.98 -35.18 22.51
C GLY A 693 7.38 -35.61 22.97
N SER A 694 7.78 -35.36 24.22
CA SER A 694 9.12 -35.68 24.73
C SER A 694 9.14 -36.26 26.14
N SER A 695 10.00 -37.25 26.38
CA SER A 695 10.20 -37.84 27.71
C SER A 695 11.62 -38.36 27.93
N VAL A 696 12.03 -38.38 29.18
CA VAL A 696 13.32 -38.93 29.63
C VAL A 696 13.09 -39.80 30.86
N GLN A 697 13.88 -40.86 31.01
CA GLN A 697 13.78 -41.78 32.14
C GLN A 697 15.09 -41.86 32.92
N ARG A 698 15.00 -42.15 34.22
CA ARG A 698 16.14 -42.40 35.08
C ARG A 698 15.84 -43.45 36.13
N ALA A 699 16.75 -44.40 36.28
CA ALA A 699 16.65 -45.46 37.29
C ALA A 699 17.45 -45.11 38.56
N PHE A 700 16.92 -45.52 39.71
CA PHE A 700 17.62 -45.54 40.99
C PHE A 700 17.18 -46.74 41.82
N SER A 701 17.96 -47.13 42.83
CA SER A 701 17.67 -48.28 43.69
C SER A 701 17.53 -47.86 45.15
N VAL A 702 16.65 -48.57 45.85
CA VAL A 702 16.42 -48.40 47.29
C VAL A 702 16.75 -49.70 48.00
N THR A 703 17.56 -49.64 49.04
CA THR A 703 17.97 -50.78 49.85
C THR A 703 17.31 -50.74 51.23
N ALA A 704 17.17 -51.90 51.88
CA ALA A 704 16.74 -51.96 53.27
C ALA A 704 17.88 -51.52 54.20
N ALA A 705 17.56 -50.82 55.28
CA ALA A 705 18.53 -50.57 56.35
C ALA A 705 18.97 -51.93 56.97
N PRO A 706 20.26 -52.11 57.29
CA PRO A 706 20.72 -53.29 58.02
C PRO A 706 19.98 -53.45 59.36
N ALA A 707 19.78 -54.69 59.80
CA ALA A 707 19.04 -54.97 61.03
C ALA A 707 19.73 -54.34 62.25
N GLY A 708 19.00 -53.48 62.98
CA GLY A 708 19.51 -52.79 64.16
C GLY A 708 20.26 -51.48 63.91
N GLN A 709 20.25 -50.95 62.68
CA GLN A 709 20.78 -49.63 62.34
C GLN A 709 19.65 -48.69 61.91
N SER A 710 19.63 -47.49 62.48
CA SER A 710 18.83 -46.39 61.98
C SER A 710 19.58 -45.67 60.86
N ARG A 711 18.83 -44.94 60.05
CA ARG A 711 19.39 -44.19 58.94
C ARG A 711 19.78 -42.79 59.43
N PRO A 712 20.97 -42.29 59.09
CA PRO A 712 21.31 -40.91 59.38
C PRO A 712 20.34 -39.95 58.68
N THR A 713 19.95 -38.91 59.39
CA THR A 713 19.16 -37.79 58.90
C THR A 713 20.11 -36.69 58.47
N ALA A 714 20.13 -36.41 57.18
CA ALA A 714 20.78 -35.23 56.61
C ALA A 714 19.78 -34.08 56.55
N THR A 715 20.23 -32.86 56.81
CA THR A 715 19.40 -31.66 56.62
C THR A 715 20.26 -30.52 56.12
N ILE A 716 19.91 -29.98 54.95
CA ILE A 716 20.49 -28.75 54.41
C ILE A 716 19.80 -27.57 55.10
N THR A 717 20.56 -26.80 55.88
CA THR A 717 20.07 -25.61 56.57
C THR A 717 20.37 -24.32 55.81
N LYS A 718 21.31 -24.36 54.86
CA LYS A 718 21.58 -23.26 53.93
C LYS A 718 22.08 -23.77 52.57
N PRO A 719 21.44 -23.39 51.45
CA PRO A 719 20.09 -22.82 51.39
C PRO A 719 19.06 -23.88 51.81
N ALA A 720 18.14 -23.56 52.73
CA ALA A 720 17.13 -24.51 53.23
C ALA A 720 16.00 -24.80 52.22
N THR A 721 15.90 -24.00 51.17
CA THR A 721 14.91 -24.11 50.09
C THR A 721 15.59 -23.78 48.77
N ALA A 722 14.87 -23.96 47.66
CA ALA A 722 15.33 -23.54 46.33
C ALA A 722 15.97 -22.16 46.34
N LEU A 723 17.15 -22.04 45.74
CA LEU A 723 17.90 -20.79 45.61
C LEU A 723 17.99 -20.38 44.14
N ASP A 724 17.38 -19.25 43.78
CA ASP A 724 17.49 -18.66 42.44
C ASP A 724 18.49 -17.49 42.45
N LEU A 725 19.45 -17.51 41.54
CA LEU A 725 20.50 -16.51 41.37
C LEU A 725 20.44 -15.93 39.95
N THR A 726 20.80 -14.65 39.78
CA THR A 726 20.93 -14.01 38.47
C THR A 726 22.36 -13.56 38.20
N THR A 727 22.76 -13.53 36.92
CA THR A 727 24.08 -13.07 36.48
C THR A 727 24.04 -12.37 35.14
N VAL A 728 24.92 -11.36 34.96
CA VAL A 728 25.18 -10.67 33.68
C VAL A 728 26.51 -11.10 33.05
N GLU A 729 27.34 -11.84 33.80
CA GLU A 729 28.61 -12.40 33.35
C GLU A 729 28.55 -13.92 33.48
N ALA A 730 29.16 -14.66 32.55
CA ALA A 730 29.18 -16.14 32.54
C ALA A 730 30.05 -16.78 33.66
N GLY A 731 30.51 -16.00 34.64
CA GLY A 731 31.40 -16.47 35.71
C GLY A 731 30.69 -17.28 36.81
N PRO A 732 31.41 -18.17 37.53
CA PRO A 732 30.86 -18.95 38.64
C PRO A 732 30.26 -18.09 39.76
N LYS A 733 29.14 -18.53 40.34
CA LYS A 733 28.51 -17.90 41.51
C LYS A 733 28.88 -18.62 42.79
N SER A 734 29.35 -17.83 43.75
CA SER A 734 29.69 -18.29 45.09
C SER A 734 28.43 -18.51 45.92
N VAL A 735 28.21 -19.75 46.38
CA VAL A 735 27.05 -20.15 47.18
C VAL A 735 27.53 -20.72 48.51
N ALA A 736 26.94 -20.25 49.61
CA ALA A 736 27.21 -20.75 50.96
C ALA A 736 26.32 -21.96 51.26
N PHE A 737 26.96 -23.07 51.64
CA PHE A 737 26.29 -24.32 52.01
C PHE A 737 26.48 -24.61 53.50
N THR A 738 25.42 -25.00 54.18
CA THR A 738 25.46 -25.44 55.57
C THR A 738 24.44 -26.54 55.78
N GLY A 739 24.83 -27.57 56.54
CA GLY A 739 23.96 -28.69 56.84
C GLY A 739 24.28 -29.33 58.17
N THR A 740 23.37 -30.18 58.62
CA THR A 740 23.45 -30.93 59.86
C THR A 740 23.20 -32.40 59.59
N GLY A 741 23.74 -33.25 60.46
CA GLY A 741 23.57 -34.69 60.40
C GLY A 741 23.27 -35.22 61.80
N THR A 742 22.23 -36.03 61.93
CA THR A 742 21.94 -36.75 63.18
C THR A 742 21.63 -38.20 62.88
N ASP A 743 22.05 -39.08 63.74
CA ASP A 743 21.83 -40.51 63.63
C ASP A 743 21.38 -41.04 65.00
N ALA A 744 20.48 -42.04 65.04
CA ALA A 744 19.93 -42.48 66.34
C ALA A 744 20.99 -43.21 67.18
N GLU A 745 21.96 -43.85 66.53
CA GLU A 745 23.05 -44.58 67.17
C GLU A 745 24.24 -43.66 67.49
N ASP A 746 24.60 -42.74 66.59
CA ASP A 746 25.77 -41.86 66.75
C ASP A 746 25.46 -40.49 67.37
N GLY A 747 24.20 -40.10 67.51
CA GLY A 747 23.80 -38.75 67.91
C GLY A 747 24.11 -37.71 66.83
N THR A 748 24.86 -36.66 67.15
CA THR A 748 25.22 -35.64 66.14
C THR A 748 26.39 -36.11 65.28
N VAL A 749 26.19 -36.17 63.97
CA VAL A 749 27.22 -36.57 63.00
C VAL A 749 28.12 -35.39 62.67
N ALA A 750 29.43 -35.54 62.91
CA ALA A 750 30.42 -34.51 62.58
C ALA A 750 30.53 -34.26 61.07
N GLY A 751 30.72 -33.01 60.65
CA GLY A 751 30.83 -32.62 59.23
C GLY A 751 32.04 -33.19 58.48
N THR A 752 32.95 -33.87 59.18
CA THR A 752 34.00 -34.69 58.56
C THR A 752 33.42 -35.94 57.88
N ARG A 753 32.18 -36.33 58.18
CA ARG A 753 31.44 -37.42 57.52
C ARG A 753 30.37 -36.92 56.55
N PHE A 754 30.49 -35.67 56.06
CA PHE A 754 29.55 -35.12 55.08
C PHE A 754 30.20 -35.08 53.69
N ARG A 755 29.40 -35.37 52.65
CA ARG A 755 29.75 -35.10 51.25
C ARG A 755 28.68 -34.23 50.62
N TRP A 756 29.12 -33.20 49.91
CA TRP A 756 28.26 -32.31 49.14
C TRP A 756 28.57 -32.48 47.67
N THR A 757 27.55 -32.84 46.89
CA THR A 757 27.69 -33.05 45.44
C THR A 757 26.62 -32.26 44.70
N ALA A 758 27.03 -31.43 43.75
CA ALA A 758 26.13 -30.76 42.83
C ALA A 758 25.99 -31.57 41.54
N TYR A 759 24.76 -31.81 41.14
CA TYR A 759 24.40 -32.45 39.86
C TYR A 759 23.72 -31.42 38.97
N GLY A 760 24.28 -31.17 37.80
CA GLY A 760 23.74 -30.25 36.83
C GLY A 760 22.98 -30.95 35.71
N ASP A 761 22.35 -30.15 34.86
CA ASP A 761 21.90 -30.60 33.54
C ASP A 761 23.06 -31.19 32.71
N GLY A 762 22.74 -32.00 31.71
CA GLY A 762 23.76 -32.70 30.89
C GLY A 762 24.56 -33.81 31.62
N GLY A 763 24.22 -34.14 32.87
CA GLY A 763 24.89 -35.19 33.64
C GLY A 763 26.17 -34.73 34.35
N VAL A 764 26.39 -33.41 34.45
CA VAL A 764 27.55 -32.84 35.14
C VAL A 764 27.48 -33.17 36.63
N LYS A 765 28.59 -33.66 37.19
CA LYS A 765 28.75 -33.95 38.61
C LYS A 765 29.93 -33.17 39.16
N GLN A 766 29.71 -32.39 40.21
CA GLN A 766 30.75 -31.62 40.88
C GLN A 766 30.70 -31.90 42.39
N VAL A 767 31.76 -32.49 42.95
CA VAL A 767 31.89 -32.62 44.41
C VAL A 767 32.31 -31.27 44.97
N LEU A 768 31.44 -30.65 45.76
CA LEU A 768 31.66 -29.32 46.32
C LEU A 768 32.50 -29.37 47.60
N CYS A 769 32.26 -30.39 48.44
CA CYS A 769 33.02 -30.64 49.66
C CYS A 769 32.94 -32.12 50.01
N GLN A 770 34.05 -32.73 50.41
CA GLN A 770 34.07 -34.09 50.96
C GLN A 770 34.87 -34.09 52.26
N GLY A 771 34.23 -34.56 53.33
CA GLY A 771 34.88 -34.68 54.63
C GLY A 771 35.81 -35.88 54.71
N GLY A 772 36.84 -35.79 55.55
CA GLY A 772 37.89 -36.81 55.65
C GLY A 772 37.44 -38.18 56.20
N GLY A 773 36.22 -38.29 56.75
CA GLY A 773 35.61 -39.52 57.24
C GLY A 773 34.55 -40.11 56.30
N VAL A 774 34.42 -39.58 55.08
CA VAL A 774 33.54 -40.16 54.05
C VAL A 774 34.21 -41.41 53.48
N PRO A 775 33.52 -42.57 53.40
CA PRO A 775 34.07 -43.77 52.80
C PRO A 775 34.48 -43.54 51.34
N THR A 776 35.78 -43.60 51.05
CA THR A 776 36.30 -43.57 49.68
C THR A 776 36.68 -44.98 49.28
N GLY A 777 36.13 -45.46 48.17
CA GLY A 777 36.45 -46.80 47.62
C GLY A 777 37.90 -46.95 47.12
N GLU A 778 38.75 -45.92 47.29
CA GLU A 778 40.19 -45.95 47.06
C GLU A 778 40.93 -45.06 48.09
N PRO A 779 42.23 -45.28 48.35
CA PRO A 779 43.00 -44.50 49.31
C PRO A 779 43.18 -43.07 48.79
N VAL A 780 42.65 -42.08 49.52
CA VAL A 780 42.94 -40.67 49.23
C VAL A 780 44.24 -40.28 49.91
N ASP A 781 45.26 -40.01 49.09
CA ASP A 781 46.58 -39.57 49.54
C ASP A 781 46.53 -38.06 49.81
N ASP A 782 45.93 -37.66 50.94
CA ASP A 782 46.00 -36.28 51.42
C ASP A 782 46.10 -36.27 52.96
N LYS A 783 47.34 -36.39 53.47
CA LYS A 783 47.65 -36.20 54.90
C LYS A 783 47.55 -34.71 55.25
N GLY A 784 46.33 -34.25 55.46
CA GLY A 784 46.00 -32.97 56.11
C GLY A 784 44.79 -33.16 57.04
N THR A 785 44.67 -32.32 58.07
CA THR A 785 43.55 -32.30 59.03
C THR A 785 42.19 -32.60 58.38
N PRO A 786 41.29 -33.38 59.02
CA PRO A 786 39.99 -33.74 58.42
C PRO A 786 39.23 -32.49 57.95
N LYS A 787 38.98 -32.40 56.64
CA LYS A 787 38.16 -31.33 56.06
C LYS A 787 36.75 -31.42 56.67
N ASN A 788 36.30 -30.36 57.32
CA ASN A 788 34.95 -30.29 57.88
C ASN A 788 34.00 -29.68 56.85
N CYS A 789 33.01 -30.44 56.40
CA CYS A 789 32.02 -30.04 55.39
C CYS A 789 30.64 -29.70 55.99
N ALA A 790 30.56 -29.36 57.29
CA ALA A 790 29.32 -28.88 57.90
C ALA A 790 28.90 -27.49 57.39
N SER A 791 29.86 -26.61 57.09
CA SER A 791 29.63 -25.29 56.51
C SER A 791 30.81 -24.87 55.64
N PHE A 792 30.54 -24.44 54.41
CA PHE A 792 31.55 -23.99 53.45
C PHE A 792 30.93 -23.11 52.36
N THR A 793 31.76 -22.55 51.50
CA THR A 793 31.32 -21.83 50.30
C THR A 793 31.90 -22.51 49.07
N ALA A 794 31.10 -22.70 48.03
CA ALA A 794 31.55 -23.26 46.76
C ALA A 794 30.98 -22.49 45.58
N ALA A 795 31.71 -22.53 44.47
CA ALA A 795 31.31 -21.89 43.23
C ALA A 795 30.54 -22.87 42.34
N LEU A 796 29.36 -22.45 41.87
CA LEU A 796 28.57 -23.12 40.85
C LEU A 796 28.59 -22.29 39.57
N ALA A 797 28.97 -22.90 38.46
CA ALA A 797 29.04 -22.24 37.17
C ALA A 797 27.72 -22.38 36.41
N GLN A 798 27.53 -21.51 35.43
CA GLN A 798 26.56 -21.74 34.36
C GLN A 798 27.07 -22.91 33.50
N LEU A 799 26.18 -23.85 33.19
CA LEU A 799 26.45 -24.97 32.30
C LEU A 799 25.96 -24.64 30.89
N THR A 800 26.61 -25.18 29.87
CA THR A 800 26.17 -25.10 28.47
C THR A 800 24.97 -26.02 28.25
N SER A 801 23.82 -25.64 28.80
CA SER A 801 22.54 -26.35 28.68
C SER A 801 21.75 -25.95 27.43
N GLY A 802 22.17 -24.89 26.72
CA GLY A 802 21.42 -24.29 25.62
C GLY A 802 20.24 -23.42 26.08
N THR A 803 20.15 -23.10 27.37
CA THR A 803 19.12 -22.25 27.98
C THR A 803 19.77 -21.12 28.78
N ASP A 804 19.06 -20.00 28.96
CA ASP A 804 19.52 -18.89 29.81
C ASP A 804 19.47 -19.23 31.31
N THR A 805 19.16 -20.46 31.69
CA THR A 805 19.05 -20.89 33.09
C THR A 805 19.66 -22.26 33.29
N THR A 806 20.72 -22.33 34.09
CA THR A 806 21.31 -23.59 34.56
C THR A 806 20.65 -23.99 35.87
N THR A 807 20.29 -25.27 35.98
CA THR A 807 19.70 -25.83 37.21
C THR A 807 20.60 -26.90 37.81
N TRP A 808 21.02 -26.70 39.06
CA TRP A 808 21.77 -27.65 39.87
C TRP A 808 20.87 -28.28 40.93
N SER A 809 21.02 -29.57 41.18
CA SER A 809 20.55 -30.24 42.39
C SER A 809 21.76 -30.49 43.29
N VAL A 810 21.81 -29.81 44.43
CA VAL A 810 22.90 -29.95 45.41
C VAL A 810 22.47 -30.92 46.49
N TRP A 811 23.20 -32.02 46.62
CA TRP A 811 22.96 -33.09 47.57
C TRP A 811 23.93 -33.00 48.75
N LEU A 812 23.39 -33.12 49.96
CA LEU A 812 24.14 -33.42 51.17
C LEU A 812 23.98 -34.91 51.48
N GLU A 813 25.10 -35.61 51.61
CA GLU A 813 25.21 -37.00 52.02
C GLU A 813 25.88 -37.04 53.40
N VAL A 814 25.24 -37.62 54.40
CA VAL A 814 25.71 -37.78 55.78
C VAL A 814 25.96 -39.26 56.04
N PHE A 815 27.19 -39.62 56.37
CA PHE A 815 27.58 -41.02 56.64
C PHE A 815 27.64 -41.28 58.14
N ASP A 816 27.00 -42.36 58.61
CA ASP A 816 27.15 -42.85 59.98
C ASP A 816 28.50 -43.59 60.17
N ALA A 817 28.72 -44.20 61.34
CA ALA A 817 29.97 -44.91 61.62
C ALA A 817 30.08 -46.25 60.87
N THR A 818 28.98 -46.76 60.34
CA THR A 818 28.86 -48.05 59.65
C THR A 818 28.96 -47.92 58.13
N GLY A 819 28.90 -46.69 57.62
CA GLY A 819 28.90 -46.34 56.20
C GLY A 819 27.50 -46.16 55.59
N LEU A 820 26.43 -46.23 56.38
CA LEU A 820 25.07 -45.96 55.96
C LEU A 820 24.89 -44.46 55.67
N VAL A 821 24.14 -44.12 54.62
CA VAL A 821 24.05 -42.75 54.10
C VAL A 821 22.65 -42.12 54.23
N GLY A 822 22.64 -40.92 54.78
CA GLY A 822 21.54 -39.99 54.92
C GLY A 822 21.62 -38.95 53.82
N THR A 823 20.54 -38.70 53.06
CA THR A 823 20.59 -37.70 51.99
C THR A 823 19.55 -36.62 52.16
N ASP A 824 19.92 -35.39 51.81
CA ASP A 824 19.00 -34.27 51.58
C ASP A 824 19.46 -33.52 50.31
N SER A 825 18.55 -32.82 49.63
CA SER A 825 18.91 -32.07 48.42
C SER A 825 18.12 -30.78 48.25
N VAL A 826 18.79 -29.79 47.66
CA VAL A 826 18.21 -28.47 47.39
C VAL A 826 18.53 -28.04 45.95
N PRO A 827 17.55 -27.50 45.21
CA PRO A 827 17.82 -26.95 43.88
C PRO A 827 18.47 -25.56 43.98
N VAL A 828 19.45 -25.31 43.12
CA VAL A 828 20.08 -24.01 42.91
C VAL A 828 19.99 -23.65 41.43
N ARG A 829 19.33 -22.55 41.08
CA ARG A 829 19.23 -22.07 39.70
C ARG A 829 20.06 -20.83 39.49
N ILE A 830 20.71 -20.74 38.33
CA ILE A 830 21.51 -19.59 37.92
C ILE A 830 20.97 -19.12 36.57
N ARG A 831 20.34 -17.94 36.53
CA ARG A 831 19.78 -17.32 35.33
C ARG A 831 20.71 -16.25 34.77
N HIS A 832 21.04 -16.35 33.49
CA HIS A 832 21.77 -15.35 32.74
C HIS A 832 20.80 -14.28 32.22
N LEU A 833 21.09 -13.01 32.47
CA LEU A 833 20.35 -11.88 31.91
C LEU A 833 21.08 -11.44 30.65
N VAL A 834 20.55 -11.79 29.47
CA VAL A 834 21.02 -11.24 28.20
C VAL A 834 20.53 -9.79 28.14
N GLY A 835 21.48 -8.85 28.01
CA GLY A 835 21.21 -7.41 27.89
C GLY A 835 20.86 -6.99 26.47
#